data_AF-A0A1J9RWN6-F1
#
_entry.id   AF-A0A1J9RWN6-F1
#
_cell.length_a   1.000
_cell.length_b   1.000
_cell.length_c   1.000
_cell.angle_alpha   90.00
_cell.angle_beta   90.00
_cell.angle_gamma   90.00
#
_symmetry.space_group_name_H-M   'P 1'
#
loop_
_entity.id
_entity.type
_entity.pdbx_description
1 polymer ?
#
loop_
_entity_poly.entity_id
_entity_poly.type
_entity_poly.pdbx_seq_one_letter_code
_entity_poly.pdbx_strand_id
1 'polypeptide(L)'
;MPFIKTKPRQYTGWDTSPSGIAILSQRMKEHCEKNADTWERNRKLDGLSMTPWTDQGKSYWNWSLDASEVDENSTAIFTTEVFDATTGFGGNGPWVEATAEQNPLNLTGRTGGGCVTDGPFRYPAFQVNVGLPGCLKRDFAPWVMNSFAAQSNVDYVTGQPDYTSFARALEGIPSFSQPNIHGSGHFGVGGVLGTIGDAANSPGDPLFYLHHCNLDRILWEWQKKDLPARLHQVGGPVAAFDYSGTNVTLDFEVNMGPLAGNVTLEDLLDPRGAVLMSGAALSASAKGATFLILLQVGSRALTFAVNQVLLRFLSPELLGVSAQLELYAISVLYFSRESLRVALQRQASSIQAVINLSYVAIALAVVLSHALGWLWLRADVPDVPYFRQSLYIYACSTVVELCAEPAFTATQQLMLYKIRASAESMATLARCFVTCACAVWASRQGYDAGVASFAAGQSAYSAVLLAVYLWRVTPVAKKDNFTLLPQPLKKNDPNEYILGWFPRSLGNLGLSLFVQSSIKYVLTQGDAILIASLTTLADQGAYALASNYGGLIARMLFQPIEESSRNLFSRLCSSAPGTGDSKPPKAQVRQARVILQTIVHLYGLISLAACALGPTLAPLLLRVVAGARWADNAAATDTLACYCYYVPLLALNGVAEAFVASVATERDLHRQSVWMGAFFAGFAAAAYLFLGVLGLGAQGLVWANCVNMGLRIVWAGAFIGRWFGENGEQFDYLAALPKGLSVAVAMAAPVALRLSEGVLSGYGLLGELVRCGAIAGVVGLNVLVSEREYLIECYYMLRPKTEAPQEKKEK
;
A
#
# COMPACT_ATOMS: atom_id res chain seq x y z
N MET A 1 28.07 44.51 -21.13
CA MET A 1 28.72 43.71 -22.19
C MET A 1 30.14 43.38 -21.73
N PRO A 2 30.77 42.22 -22.04
CA PRO A 2 30.26 40.86 -22.32
C PRO A 2 31.00 39.73 -21.51
N PHE A 3 30.29 38.59 -21.28
CA PHE A 3 30.70 37.15 -21.30
C PHE A 3 31.96 36.64 -20.55
N ILE A 4 32.01 35.46 -19.91
CA ILE A 4 31.83 34.06 -20.43
C ILE A 4 31.55 33.11 -19.22
N LYS A 5 30.36 32.48 -19.12
CA LYS A 5 30.02 31.05 -19.42
C LYS A 5 30.88 29.94 -18.78
N THR A 6 30.29 29.20 -17.84
CA THR A 6 30.15 27.73 -17.90
C THR A 6 28.89 27.25 -17.15
N LYS A 7 28.04 26.48 -17.84
CA LYS A 7 26.99 25.55 -17.32
C LYS A 7 27.56 24.12 -17.54
N PRO A 8 27.11 23.02 -16.87
CA PRO A 8 25.69 22.66 -16.72
C PRO A 8 25.28 21.76 -15.52
N ARG A 9 24.04 21.90 -15.03
CA ARG A 9 23.00 20.85 -15.08
C ARG A 9 21.67 21.38 -14.55
N GLN A 10 20.69 21.39 -15.44
CA GLN A 10 19.28 21.62 -15.17
C GLN A 10 18.71 20.49 -14.30
N TYR A 11 18.23 20.83 -13.11
CA TYR A 11 16.97 20.27 -12.61
C TYR A 11 15.92 21.36 -12.81
N THR A 12 15.19 21.24 -13.92
CA THR A 12 14.01 22.05 -14.24
C THR A 12 12.85 21.58 -13.38
N GLY A 13 12.20 22.50 -12.66
CA GLY A 13 10.86 22.30 -12.11
C GLY A 13 10.70 22.67 -10.64
N TRP A 14 10.90 23.94 -10.29
CA TRP A 14 10.23 24.54 -9.13
C TRP A 14 9.66 25.87 -9.60
N ASP A 15 8.34 25.87 -9.75
CA ASP A 15 7.56 26.99 -10.26
C ASP A 15 7.63 28.13 -9.25
N THR A 16 8.16 29.27 -9.68
CA THR A 16 8.24 30.50 -8.92
C THR A 16 6.97 31.31 -9.16
N SER A 17 5.84 30.89 -8.57
CA SER A 17 4.59 31.66 -8.36
C SER A 17 3.61 30.78 -7.51
N PRO A 18 2.47 31.26 -6.97
CA PRO A 18 2.32 32.24 -5.89
C PRO A 18 1.08 32.04 -4.98
N SER A 19 1.21 32.22 -3.66
CA SER A 19 0.15 32.60 -2.69
C SER A 19 0.68 32.29 -1.28
N GLY A 20 1.28 33.30 -0.66
CA GLY A 20 1.96 33.22 0.64
C GLY A 20 1.06 32.89 1.83
N ILE A 21 -0.17 32.43 1.64
CA ILE A 21 -1.04 32.05 2.77
C ILE A 21 -1.51 30.59 2.61
N ALA A 22 -1.91 30.18 1.39
CA ALA A 22 -2.31 28.80 1.12
C ALA A 22 -1.13 27.82 0.98
N ILE A 23 -0.05 28.24 0.30
CA ILE A 23 1.19 27.44 0.15
C ILE A 23 2.01 27.44 1.46
N LEU A 24 1.81 28.45 2.31
CA LEU A 24 2.38 28.46 3.66
C LEU A 24 1.68 27.43 4.55
N SER A 25 0.33 27.43 4.62
CA SER A 25 -0.45 26.45 5.42
C SER A 25 -0.07 24.98 5.12
N GLN A 26 0.34 24.70 3.88
CA GLN A 26 0.76 23.39 3.37
C GLN A 26 2.03 22.83 4.04
N ARG A 27 3.01 23.66 4.44
CA ARG A 27 4.19 23.18 5.21
C ARG A 27 3.94 23.23 6.73
N MET A 28 3.02 24.06 7.19
CA MET A 28 2.72 24.32 8.60
C MET A 28 2.05 23.14 9.31
N LYS A 29 1.05 22.49 8.70
CA LYS A 29 0.38 21.37 9.37
C LYS A 29 1.23 20.09 9.43
N GLU A 30 1.99 19.78 8.37
CA GLU A 30 2.88 18.62 8.37
C GLU A 30 4.01 18.72 9.39
N HIS A 31 4.53 19.91 9.68
CA HIS A 31 5.58 20.08 10.70
C HIS A 31 4.98 20.32 12.09
N CYS A 32 3.91 21.12 12.26
CA CYS A 32 3.24 21.26 13.57
C CYS A 32 2.70 19.87 14.06
N GLU A 33 2.33 18.91 13.18
CA GLU A 33 1.94 17.53 13.57
C GLU A 33 3.09 16.50 13.54
N LYS A 34 3.90 16.37 12.47
CA LYS A 34 5.01 15.37 12.45
C LYS A 34 6.20 15.79 13.31
N ASN A 35 6.40 17.08 13.52
CA ASN A 35 7.41 17.56 14.45
C ASN A 35 6.85 17.71 15.85
N ALA A 36 5.55 17.81 16.14
CA ALA A 36 5.09 17.50 17.50
C ALA A 36 5.62 16.12 17.99
N ASP A 37 5.65 15.09 17.12
CA ASP A 37 6.22 13.76 17.41
C ASP A 37 7.77 13.72 17.49
N THR A 38 8.48 14.57 16.75
CA THR A 38 9.96 14.70 16.85
C THR A 38 10.36 15.53 18.07
N TRP A 39 9.53 16.52 18.42
CA TRP A 39 9.68 17.42 19.54
C TRP A 39 9.31 16.74 20.85
N GLU A 40 8.29 15.88 20.87
CA GLU A 40 8.02 14.99 22.02
C GLU A 40 9.08 13.89 22.17
N ARG A 41 9.74 13.47 21.08
CA ARG A 41 10.93 12.60 21.16
C ARG A 41 12.13 13.32 21.80
N ASN A 42 12.38 14.58 21.46
CA ASN A 42 13.44 15.38 22.09
C ASN A 42 13.06 15.82 23.52
N ARG A 43 11.78 16.06 23.80
CA ARG A 43 11.22 16.30 25.14
C ARG A 43 11.53 15.16 26.12
N LYS A 44 11.53 13.91 25.63
CA LYS A 44 11.87 12.71 26.42
C LYS A 44 13.37 12.46 26.59
N LEU A 45 14.23 13.07 25.76
CA LEU A 45 15.67 12.92 25.87
C LEU A 45 16.28 13.85 26.93
N ASP A 46 15.71 15.06 27.13
CA ASP A 46 16.29 16.08 28.02
C ASP A 46 15.36 16.65 29.10
N GLY A 47 14.17 16.07 29.34
CA GLY A 47 13.33 16.44 30.49
C GLY A 47 12.66 17.82 30.38
N LEU A 48 12.23 18.20 29.17
CA LEU A 48 11.71 19.54 28.88
C LEU A 48 10.23 19.68 29.30
N SER A 49 9.97 20.63 30.20
CA SER A 49 8.64 21.04 30.65
C SER A 49 8.31 22.42 30.06
N MET A 50 7.53 22.47 28.99
CA MET A 50 6.91 23.71 28.49
C MET A 50 5.39 23.64 28.59
N THR A 51 4.78 24.64 29.25
CA THR A 51 3.37 25.03 29.13
C THR A 51 3.27 26.50 29.55
N PRO A 52 2.46 27.37 28.88
CA PRO A 52 1.32 27.02 28.01
C PRO A 52 1.31 27.74 26.64
N TRP A 53 1.29 26.98 25.54
CA TRP A 53 1.07 27.51 24.18
C TRP A 53 -0.09 26.77 23.48
N THR A 54 -1.08 26.32 24.26
CA THR A 54 -2.16 25.46 23.79
C THR A 54 -3.52 26.11 24.03
N ASP A 55 -4.25 26.35 22.95
CA ASP A 55 -5.71 26.34 22.98
C ASP A 55 -6.17 25.13 22.16
N GLN A 56 -6.94 24.24 22.77
CA GLN A 56 -7.49 23.02 22.14
C GLN A 56 -6.45 22.10 21.43
N GLY A 57 -5.20 22.05 21.92
CA GLY A 57 -4.19 21.10 21.43
C GLY A 57 -3.40 21.56 20.19
N LYS A 58 -3.35 22.86 19.88
CA LYS A 58 -2.52 23.42 18.78
C LYS A 58 -1.40 24.29 19.32
N SER A 59 -0.16 24.07 18.86
CA SER A 59 1.05 24.83 19.26
C SER A 59 1.34 25.98 18.30
N TYR A 60 1.47 27.21 18.80
CA TYR A 60 1.88 28.40 18.03
C TYR A 60 2.70 29.35 18.90
N TRP A 61 3.54 30.21 18.29
CA TRP A 61 4.27 31.25 19.02
C TRP A 61 3.52 32.58 18.91
N ASN A 62 2.88 32.99 20.00
CA ASN A 62 2.21 34.29 20.05
C ASN A 62 3.16 35.42 20.41
N TRP A 63 3.99 35.81 19.44
CA TRP A 63 4.98 36.87 19.61
C TRP A 63 4.40 38.22 20.08
N SER A 64 3.09 38.47 19.95
CA SER A 64 2.49 39.76 20.35
C SER A 64 2.35 39.92 21.85
N LEU A 65 2.44 38.82 22.60
CA LEU A 65 2.51 38.83 24.05
C LEU A 65 3.93 39.09 24.56
N ASP A 66 4.93 38.77 23.74
CA ASP A 66 6.35 38.85 24.09
C ASP A 66 7.00 40.16 23.62
N ALA A 67 6.39 40.82 22.63
CA ALA A 67 6.88 42.07 22.05
C ALA A 67 6.67 43.24 23.01
N SER A 68 7.69 44.09 23.13
CA SER A 68 7.65 45.30 23.95
C SER A 68 7.01 46.45 23.17
N GLU A 69 5.87 46.95 23.65
CA GLU A 69 5.21 48.14 23.07
C GLU A 69 5.88 49.46 23.48
N VAL A 70 6.79 49.44 24.46
CA VAL A 70 7.39 50.64 25.07
C VAL A 70 8.88 50.81 24.80
N ASP A 71 9.59 49.72 24.46
CA ASP A 71 11.03 49.72 24.18
C ASP A 71 11.32 48.83 22.97
N GLU A 72 11.58 49.46 21.83
CA GLU A 72 11.89 48.78 20.58
C GLU A 72 13.20 47.98 20.66
N ASN A 73 14.17 48.39 21.48
CA ASN A 73 15.44 47.68 21.61
C ASN A 73 15.42 46.58 22.68
N SER A 74 14.26 46.33 23.31
CA SER A 74 14.12 45.30 24.33
C SER A 74 14.48 43.93 23.80
N THR A 75 15.40 43.24 24.48
CA THR A 75 15.76 41.85 24.17
C THR A 75 14.88 40.84 24.90
N ALA A 76 13.89 41.29 25.67
CA ALA A 76 13.07 40.42 26.53
C ALA A 76 12.34 39.32 25.74
N ILE A 77 11.88 39.62 24.51
CA ILE A 77 11.24 38.65 23.61
C ILE A 77 12.12 37.43 23.31
N PHE A 78 13.45 37.60 23.29
CA PHE A 78 14.42 36.54 23.04
C PHE A 78 14.85 35.79 24.31
N THR A 79 14.28 36.15 25.46
CA THR A 79 14.51 35.47 26.76
C THR A 79 13.28 34.69 27.23
N THR A 80 12.25 34.62 26.40
CA THR A 80 11.02 33.87 26.65
C THR A 80 11.26 32.36 26.52
N GLU A 81 10.31 31.56 27.01
CA GLU A 81 10.43 30.10 26.98
C GLU A 81 10.75 29.57 25.57
N VAL A 82 10.21 30.18 24.52
CA VAL A 82 10.44 29.78 23.11
C VAL A 82 11.93 29.73 22.77
N PHE A 83 12.75 30.60 23.35
CA PHE A 83 14.20 30.67 23.10
C PHE A 83 15.03 30.02 24.21
N ASP A 84 14.40 29.40 25.21
CA ASP A 84 15.12 28.70 26.28
C ASP A 84 16.00 27.59 25.72
N ALA A 85 17.23 27.51 26.22
CA ALA A 85 18.24 26.57 25.73
C ALA A 85 17.99 25.12 26.17
N THR A 86 17.10 24.90 27.13
CA THR A 86 16.74 23.55 27.57
C THR A 86 15.39 23.23 26.97
N THR A 87 14.36 23.93 27.42
CA THR A 87 12.95 23.67 27.13
C THR A 87 12.51 24.11 25.75
N GLY A 88 13.16 25.13 25.16
CA GLY A 88 12.75 25.76 23.90
C GLY A 88 13.64 25.43 22.70
N PHE A 89 13.73 26.41 21.80
CA PHE A 89 14.33 26.27 20.47
C PHE A 89 15.80 26.72 20.44
N GLY A 90 16.38 27.09 21.58
CA GLY A 90 17.72 27.67 21.68
C GLY A 90 17.75 29.15 21.25
N GLY A 91 18.87 29.80 21.56
CA GLY A 91 19.07 31.23 21.40
C GLY A 91 19.70 31.63 20.07
N ASN A 92 20.52 32.68 20.13
CA ASN A 92 21.13 33.32 18.96
C ASN A 92 22.48 32.69 18.57
N GLY A 93 22.98 33.04 17.38
CA GLY A 93 24.37 32.77 17.00
C GLY A 93 25.33 33.89 17.42
N PRO A 94 26.66 33.65 17.41
CA PRO A 94 27.64 34.70 17.62
C PRO A 94 27.55 35.76 16.52
N TRP A 95 27.99 36.98 16.83
CA TRP A 95 28.03 38.08 15.85
C TRP A 95 28.84 37.73 14.61
N VAL A 96 28.26 37.96 13.44
CA VAL A 96 28.94 37.86 12.14
C VAL A 96 28.63 39.11 11.32
N GLU A 97 29.66 39.88 10.94
CA GLU A 97 29.53 41.06 10.07
C GLU A 97 28.93 40.67 8.70
N ALA A 98 27.82 41.31 8.29
CA ALA A 98 27.20 41.09 6.99
C ALA A 98 27.81 42.03 5.94
N THR A 99 28.03 41.55 4.71
CA THR A 99 28.49 42.42 3.62
C THR A 99 27.37 43.33 3.11
N ALA A 100 27.72 44.40 2.40
CA ALA A 100 26.73 45.31 1.79
C ALA A 100 25.80 44.58 0.80
N GLU A 101 26.30 43.53 0.14
CA GLU A 101 25.51 42.68 -0.76
C GLU A 101 24.53 41.78 0.01
N GLN A 102 24.89 41.36 1.23
CA GLN A 102 24.03 40.54 2.09
C GLN A 102 22.98 41.38 2.83
N ASN A 103 23.25 42.66 3.08
CA ASN A 103 22.34 43.59 3.74
C ASN A 103 21.87 44.73 2.79
N PRO A 104 21.19 44.42 1.68
CA PRO A 104 20.79 45.43 0.69
C PRO A 104 19.78 46.45 1.23
N LEU A 105 19.08 46.10 2.31
CA LEU A 105 18.06 46.93 2.96
C LEU A 105 18.58 47.69 4.19
N ASN A 106 19.90 47.62 4.46
CA ASN A 106 20.56 48.29 5.57
C ASN A 106 19.89 48.06 6.94
N LEU A 107 19.55 46.80 7.24
CA LEU A 107 19.01 46.39 8.53
C LEU A 107 20.07 46.56 9.63
N THR A 108 19.73 47.31 10.68
CA THR A 108 20.61 47.61 11.83
C THR A 108 20.10 46.92 13.10
N GLY A 109 20.83 47.05 14.22
CA GLY A 109 20.38 46.57 15.53
C GLY A 109 20.36 45.04 15.69
N ARG A 110 20.90 44.31 14.72
CA ARG A 110 21.10 42.86 14.77
C ARG A 110 22.16 42.47 15.79
N THR A 111 22.10 41.23 16.29
CA THR A 111 22.95 40.77 17.40
C THR A 111 23.66 39.43 17.15
N GLY A 112 23.45 38.79 15.99
CA GLY A 112 24.00 37.47 15.69
C GLY A 112 24.53 37.32 14.27
N GLY A 113 24.10 36.25 13.59
CA GLY A 113 24.49 35.91 12.22
C GLY A 113 25.33 34.63 12.10
N GLY A 114 25.78 34.10 13.23
CA GLY A 114 26.49 32.82 13.32
C GLY A 114 25.58 31.62 13.59
N CYS A 115 26.19 30.45 13.79
CA CYS A 115 25.48 29.23 14.17
C CYS A 115 24.88 29.35 15.58
N VAL A 116 23.66 28.84 15.78
CA VAL A 116 23.06 28.66 17.11
C VAL A 116 23.99 27.80 17.99
N THR A 117 24.27 28.27 19.20
CA THR A 117 25.29 27.69 20.10
C THR A 117 24.72 26.83 21.23
N ASP A 118 23.43 26.97 21.53
CA ASP A 118 22.71 26.31 22.61
C ASP A 118 21.35 25.75 22.13
N GLY A 119 20.66 25.01 22.98
CA GLY A 119 19.40 24.37 22.59
C GLY A 119 19.54 23.11 21.73
N PRO A 120 18.41 22.42 21.47
CA PRO A 120 18.36 21.18 20.69
C PRO A 120 18.77 21.35 19.22
N PHE A 121 18.82 22.59 18.70
CA PHE A 121 19.15 22.89 17.30
C PHE A 121 20.60 23.36 17.08
N ARG A 122 21.46 23.25 18.09
CA ARG A 122 22.89 23.55 17.94
C ARG A 122 23.58 22.53 17.03
N TYR A 123 24.64 22.97 16.36
CA TYR A 123 25.50 22.07 15.59
C TYR A 123 26.41 21.22 16.53
N PRO A 124 26.68 19.94 16.22
CA PRO A 124 26.24 19.16 15.06
C PRO A 124 24.92 18.38 15.24
N ALA A 125 24.22 18.57 16.36
CA ALA A 125 22.99 17.82 16.68
C ALA A 125 21.87 18.07 15.65
N PHE A 126 21.82 19.28 15.09
CA PHE A 126 20.92 19.63 14.00
C PHE A 126 21.68 20.23 12.82
N GLN A 127 21.26 19.87 11.60
CA GLN A 127 21.80 20.37 10.34
C GLN A 127 20.66 20.72 9.39
N VAL A 128 20.74 21.91 8.79
CA VAL A 128 19.78 22.37 7.78
C VAL A 128 20.12 21.67 6.47
N ASN A 129 19.19 20.89 5.93
CA ASN A 129 19.37 20.10 4.70
C ASN A 129 18.64 20.69 3.48
N VAL A 130 18.02 21.86 3.62
CA VAL A 130 17.33 22.56 2.54
C VAL A 130 18.23 23.69 2.04
N GLY A 131 18.54 23.69 0.74
CA GLY A 131 19.38 24.70 0.07
C GLY A 131 20.88 24.48 0.21
N LEU A 132 21.44 24.70 1.41
CA LEU A 132 22.88 24.57 1.69
C LEU A 132 23.09 23.77 2.99
N PRO A 133 23.78 22.61 2.96
CA PRO A 133 24.07 21.84 4.16
C PRO A 133 24.93 22.65 5.14
N GLY A 134 24.43 22.86 6.37
CA GLY A 134 25.10 23.67 7.37
C GLY A 134 24.41 23.69 8.75
N CYS A 135 24.96 24.47 9.68
CA CYS A 135 24.33 24.73 10.97
C CYS A 135 23.12 25.67 10.82
N LEU A 136 22.18 25.61 11.76
CA LEU A 136 21.13 26.62 11.89
C LEU A 136 21.74 27.97 12.31
N LYS A 137 21.43 29.06 11.59
CA LYS A 137 21.88 30.41 11.92
C LYS A 137 20.72 31.28 12.36
N ARG A 138 20.96 32.13 13.36
CA ARG A 138 20.01 33.17 13.83
C ARG A 138 20.74 34.49 13.98
N ASP A 139 20.01 35.58 13.76
CA ASP A 139 20.55 36.94 13.76
C ASP A 139 19.53 37.91 14.36
N PHE A 140 19.26 37.77 15.65
CA PHE A 140 18.16 38.50 16.30
C PHE A 140 18.26 40.02 16.11
N ALA A 141 17.15 40.62 15.70
CA ALA A 141 16.95 42.06 15.51
C ALA A 141 15.78 42.55 16.41
N PRO A 142 16.08 43.04 17.64
CA PRO A 142 15.07 43.41 18.64
C PRO A 142 14.06 44.44 18.16
N TRP A 143 14.51 45.51 17.51
CA TRP A 143 13.61 46.56 17.03
C TRP A 143 12.63 46.07 15.98
N VAL A 144 13.03 45.13 15.12
CA VAL A 144 12.12 44.53 14.15
C VAL A 144 11.06 43.70 14.87
N MET A 145 11.46 42.85 15.82
CA MET A 145 10.50 42.09 16.61
C MET A 145 9.53 43.03 17.33
N ASN A 146 10.02 43.95 18.15
CA ASN A 146 9.16 44.78 19.00
C ASN A 146 8.22 45.69 18.19
N SER A 147 8.68 46.28 17.08
CA SER A 147 7.86 47.18 16.27
C SER A 147 6.91 46.43 15.31
N PHE A 148 7.30 45.26 14.77
CA PHE A 148 6.48 44.54 13.78
C PHE A 148 5.52 43.57 14.45
N ALA A 149 5.95 42.98 15.57
CA ALA A 149 5.20 42.01 16.35
C ALA A 149 4.26 42.67 17.40
N ALA A 150 4.07 44.00 17.35
CA ALA A 150 3.17 44.69 18.29
C ALA A 150 1.71 44.25 18.16
N GLN A 151 0.98 44.17 19.28
CA GLN A 151 -0.44 43.78 19.29
C GLN A 151 -1.29 44.76 18.46
N SER A 152 -0.95 46.05 18.45
CA SER A 152 -1.61 47.06 17.60
C SER A 152 -1.60 46.71 16.10
N ASN A 153 -0.54 46.05 15.61
CA ASN A 153 -0.47 45.60 14.22
C ASN A 153 -1.36 44.38 13.97
N VAL A 154 -1.46 43.46 14.93
CA VAL A 154 -2.39 42.33 14.88
C VAL A 154 -3.84 42.84 14.85
N ASP A 155 -4.15 43.84 15.66
CA ASP A 155 -5.48 44.45 15.72
C ASP A 155 -5.81 45.17 14.39
N TYR A 156 -4.84 45.88 13.81
CA TYR A 156 -4.97 46.50 12.49
C TYR A 156 -5.23 45.46 11.37
N VAL A 157 -4.48 44.35 11.36
CA VAL A 157 -4.64 43.29 10.36
C VAL A 157 -5.99 42.59 10.51
N THR A 158 -6.37 42.21 11.73
CA THR A 158 -7.67 41.57 11.97
C THR A 158 -8.85 42.53 11.80
N GLY A 159 -8.62 43.84 11.79
CA GLY A 159 -9.61 44.88 11.53
C GLY A 159 -9.98 45.07 10.06
N GLN A 160 -9.26 44.45 9.12
CA GLN A 160 -9.48 44.66 7.69
C GLN A 160 -10.85 44.14 7.21
N PRO A 161 -11.49 44.83 6.25
CA PRO A 161 -12.87 44.54 5.85
C PRO A 161 -13.00 43.28 4.96
N ASP A 162 -12.03 43.02 4.10
CA ASP A 162 -12.01 41.95 3.10
C ASP A 162 -10.67 41.21 3.05
N TYR A 163 -10.63 40.03 2.42
CA TYR A 163 -9.42 39.19 2.34
C TYR A 163 -8.24 39.89 1.66
N THR A 164 -8.47 40.69 0.61
CA THR A 164 -7.37 41.34 -0.13
C THR A 164 -6.72 42.41 0.75
N SER A 165 -7.53 43.21 1.43
CA SER A 165 -7.07 44.19 2.42
C SER A 165 -6.38 43.52 3.61
N PHE A 166 -6.91 42.38 4.09
CA PHE A 166 -6.28 41.55 5.13
C PHE A 166 -4.90 41.04 4.72
N ALA A 167 -4.81 40.37 3.56
CA ALA A 167 -3.55 39.81 3.06
C ALA A 167 -2.50 40.91 2.82
N ARG A 168 -2.91 42.07 2.28
CA ARG A 168 -2.02 43.24 2.13
C ARG A 168 -1.54 43.79 3.46
N ALA A 169 -2.39 43.86 4.48
CA ALA A 169 -2.00 44.34 5.80
C ALA A 169 -1.07 43.34 6.52
N LEU A 170 -1.26 42.04 6.30
CA LEU A 170 -0.44 40.97 6.89
C LEU A 170 0.97 40.91 6.28
N GLU A 171 1.07 40.96 4.95
CA GLU A 171 2.32 40.86 4.18
C GLU A 171 3.07 42.21 4.08
N GLY A 172 2.32 43.32 3.99
CA GLY A 172 2.88 44.65 3.77
C GLY A 172 3.60 44.83 2.43
N ILE A 173 4.37 45.92 2.34
CA ILE A 173 5.35 46.16 1.26
C ILE A 173 6.70 45.67 1.80
N PRO A 174 7.60 45.08 0.97
CA PRO A 174 8.95 44.71 1.39
C PRO A 174 9.81 45.95 1.71
N SER A 175 9.52 46.58 2.83
CA SER A 175 10.14 47.78 3.36
C SER A 175 10.18 47.70 4.87
N PHE A 176 11.33 48.04 5.45
CA PHE A 176 11.47 48.15 6.89
C PHE A 176 10.86 49.44 7.48
N SER A 177 10.41 50.37 6.63
CA SER A 177 9.71 51.59 7.06
C SER A 177 8.22 51.38 7.38
N GLN A 178 7.66 50.20 7.05
CA GLN A 178 6.27 49.87 7.34
C GLN A 178 6.24 48.52 8.10
N PRO A 179 5.78 48.52 9.36
CA PRO A 179 5.61 47.29 10.13
C PRO A 179 4.67 46.32 9.42
N ASN A 180 5.03 45.04 9.36
CA ASN A 180 4.14 43.97 8.95
C ASN A 180 4.37 42.72 9.79
N ILE A 181 3.28 42.05 10.14
CA ILE A 181 3.31 40.99 11.16
C ILE A 181 3.95 39.69 10.66
N HIS A 182 3.93 39.41 9.36
CA HIS A 182 4.62 38.26 8.77
C HIS A 182 6.14 38.46 8.81
N GLY A 183 6.63 39.64 8.43
CA GLY A 183 8.03 40.00 8.46
C GLY A 183 8.64 39.98 9.87
N SER A 184 7.83 40.08 10.93
CA SER A 184 8.32 40.06 12.32
C SER A 184 9.16 38.81 12.62
N GLY A 185 8.62 37.62 12.41
CA GLY A 185 9.33 36.37 12.70
C GLY A 185 10.52 36.16 11.76
N HIS A 186 10.37 36.48 10.47
CA HIS A 186 11.42 36.32 9.49
C HIS A 186 12.62 37.23 9.74
N PHE A 187 12.40 38.53 9.88
CA PHE A 187 13.48 39.51 10.00
C PHE A 187 13.87 39.77 11.46
N GLY A 188 12.97 39.59 12.41
CA GLY A 188 13.26 39.77 13.82
C GLY A 188 14.07 38.61 14.43
N VAL A 189 13.83 37.37 14.00
CA VAL A 189 14.64 36.20 14.42
C VAL A 189 15.79 35.95 13.43
N GLY A 190 15.55 36.16 12.14
CA GLY A 190 16.50 35.85 11.07
C GLY A 190 17.44 36.98 10.70
N GLY A 191 17.15 38.23 11.07
CA GLY A 191 17.99 39.39 10.75
C GLY A 191 18.43 39.39 9.29
N VAL A 192 19.73 39.56 9.07
CA VAL A 192 20.33 39.57 7.73
C VAL A 192 20.82 38.17 7.33
N LEU A 193 21.44 37.45 8.28
CA LEU A 193 22.21 36.23 7.97
C LEU A 193 21.57 34.94 8.50
N GLY A 194 20.45 35.04 9.21
CA GLY A 194 19.74 33.93 9.83
C GLY A 194 18.90 33.13 8.84
N THR A 195 18.73 31.85 9.13
CA THR A 195 18.07 30.89 8.24
C THR A 195 16.60 31.22 8.00
N ILE A 196 15.86 31.60 9.05
CA ILE A 196 14.45 31.98 8.93
C ILE A 196 14.24 33.25 8.08
N GLY A 197 15.22 34.15 7.98
CA GLY A 197 15.13 35.36 7.16
C GLY A 197 15.34 35.12 5.67
N ASP A 198 15.92 33.99 5.27
CA ASP A 198 16.13 33.62 3.87
C ASP A 198 14.87 32.97 3.29
N ALA A 199 14.15 33.66 2.40
CA ALA A 199 12.89 33.17 1.83
C ALA A 199 12.99 31.77 1.17
N ALA A 200 14.15 31.37 0.62
CA ALA A 200 14.33 30.06 0.01
C ALA A 200 14.57 28.95 1.05
N ASN A 201 15.16 29.30 2.19
CA ASN A 201 15.63 28.35 3.21
C ASN A 201 14.94 28.52 4.57
N SER A 202 13.98 29.44 4.68
CA SER A 202 13.30 29.81 5.91
C SER A 202 12.71 28.63 6.70
N PRO A 203 12.09 27.62 6.04
CA PRO A 203 11.58 26.43 6.72
C PRO A 203 12.67 25.53 7.33
N GLY A 204 13.95 25.86 7.14
CA GLY A 204 15.09 25.24 7.79
C GLY A 204 15.26 25.65 9.26
N ASP A 205 14.70 26.78 9.71
CA ASP A 205 14.58 27.10 11.13
C ASP A 205 13.24 26.58 11.67
N PRO A 206 13.23 25.72 12.70
CA PRO A 206 11.97 25.22 13.24
C PRO A 206 11.04 26.30 13.82
N LEU A 207 11.54 27.47 14.20
CA LEU A 207 10.70 28.59 14.65
C LEU A 207 9.78 29.12 13.54
N PHE A 208 10.14 28.88 12.26
CA PHE A 208 9.30 29.19 11.11
C PHE A 208 7.88 28.65 11.29
N TYR A 209 7.76 27.40 11.72
CA TYR A 209 6.45 26.74 11.83
C TYR A 209 5.60 27.31 12.96
N LEU A 210 6.19 27.67 14.10
CA LEU A 210 5.45 28.30 15.20
C LEU A 210 5.01 29.72 14.87
N HIS A 211 5.87 30.50 14.21
CA HIS A 211 5.55 31.84 13.73
C HIS A 211 4.37 31.80 12.76
N HIS A 212 4.44 30.89 11.79
CA HIS A 212 3.42 30.71 10.78
C HIS A 212 2.12 30.07 11.31
N CYS A 213 2.20 29.10 12.23
CA CYS A 213 1.02 28.58 12.96
C CYS A 213 0.30 29.72 13.73
N ASN A 214 0.98 30.82 14.13
CA ASN A 214 0.32 32.02 14.67
C ASN A 214 -0.33 32.91 13.60
N LEU A 215 0.24 33.02 12.39
CA LEU A 215 -0.40 33.74 11.27
C LEU A 215 -1.70 33.07 10.84
N ASP A 216 -1.73 31.74 10.79
CA ASP A 216 -2.96 30.95 10.54
C ASP A 216 -4.03 31.19 11.61
N ARG A 217 -3.61 31.26 12.87
CA ARG A 217 -4.51 31.62 13.97
C ARG A 217 -5.11 33.01 13.73
N ILE A 218 -4.30 34.00 13.33
CA ILE A 218 -4.76 35.36 13.05
C ILE A 218 -5.74 35.39 11.86
N LEU A 219 -5.47 34.63 10.79
CA LEU A 219 -6.40 34.45 9.67
C LEU A 219 -7.72 33.85 10.14
N TRP A 220 -7.67 32.80 10.97
CA TRP A 220 -8.85 32.16 11.52
C TRP A 220 -9.67 33.10 12.43
N GLU A 221 -9.01 33.89 13.28
CA GLU A 221 -9.65 34.93 14.07
C GLU A 221 -10.35 35.98 13.20
N TRP A 222 -9.72 36.38 12.08
CA TRP A 222 -10.33 37.28 11.12
C TRP A 222 -11.54 36.65 10.41
N GLN A 223 -11.44 35.38 9.98
CA GLN A 223 -12.54 34.66 9.33
C GLN A 223 -13.76 34.51 10.28
N LYS A 224 -13.53 34.19 11.56
CA LYS A 224 -14.60 34.02 12.56
C LYS A 224 -15.50 35.25 12.74
N LYS A 225 -15.03 36.46 12.42
CA LYS A 225 -15.83 37.69 12.53
C LYS A 225 -17.03 37.69 11.57
N ASP A 226 -16.95 36.99 10.44
CA ASP A 226 -18.05 36.77 9.49
C ASP A 226 -17.78 35.49 8.69
N LEU A 227 -17.94 34.34 9.37
CA LEU A 227 -17.52 33.04 8.84
C LEU A 227 -18.19 32.67 7.50
N PRO A 228 -19.51 32.85 7.30
CA PRO A 228 -20.16 32.50 6.03
C PRO A 228 -19.63 33.29 4.82
N ALA A 229 -19.25 34.56 5.01
CA ALA A 229 -18.70 35.35 3.92
C ALA A 229 -17.18 35.14 3.78
N ARG A 230 -16.42 35.23 4.88
CA ARG A 230 -14.95 35.28 4.87
C ARG A 230 -14.27 33.95 4.60
N LEU A 231 -14.98 32.83 4.78
CA LEU A 231 -14.47 31.50 4.41
C LEU A 231 -14.35 31.34 2.89
N HIS A 232 -15.15 32.08 2.11
CA HIS A 232 -15.17 32.04 0.64
C HIS A 232 -14.57 33.30 0.01
N GLN A 233 -13.85 34.12 0.78
CA GLN A 233 -13.15 35.28 0.26
C GLN A 233 -11.70 34.92 -0.06
N VAL A 234 -11.32 35.16 -1.31
CA VAL A 234 -9.94 35.10 -1.80
C VAL A 234 -9.65 36.30 -2.66
N GLY A 235 -8.38 36.67 -2.74
CA GLY A 235 -7.94 37.80 -3.53
C GLY A 235 -6.44 38.02 -3.40
N GLY A 236 -5.96 39.04 -4.09
CA GLY A 236 -4.53 39.23 -4.29
C GLY A 236 -4.04 38.59 -5.58
N PRO A 237 -2.88 39.04 -6.07
CA PRO A 237 -2.43 38.71 -7.40
C PRO A 237 -1.93 37.27 -7.45
N VAL A 238 -2.03 36.68 -8.64
CA VAL A 238 -1.26 35.49 -9.00
C VAL A 238 0.20 35.89 -8.82
N ALA A 239 0.87 36.65 -9.68
CA ALA A 239 2.26 37.01 -9.39
C ALA A 239 2.43 37.81 -8.06
N ALA A 240 3.30 37.34 -7.15
CA ALA A 240 3.49 37.95 -5.84
C ALA A 240 3.83 39.45 -5.96
N PHE A 241 3.15 40.28 -5.17
CA PHE A 241 3.25 41.74 -5.18
C PHE A 241 2.84 42.46 -6.49
N ASP A 242 2.40 41.75 -7.54
CA ASP A 242 1.86 42.34 -8.77
C ASP A 242 0.35 42.59 -8.64
N TYR A 243 -0.03 43.52 -7.76
CA TYR A 243 -1.44 43.86 -7.51
C TYR A 243 -2.19 44.47 -8.71
N SER A 244 -1.52 44.68 -9.84
CA SER A 244 -2.11 45.06 -11.13
C SER A 244 -2.42 43.86 -12.04
N GLY A 245 -1.95 42.66 -11.68
CA GLY A 245 -2.09 41.42 -12.44
C GLY A 245 -3.43 40.70 -12.23
N THR A 246 -3.49 39.43 -12.65
CA THR A 246 -4.68 38.59 -12.47
C THR A 246 -4.80 38.18 -11.00
N ASN A 247 -5.99 38.28 -10.42
CA ASN A 247 -6.24 37.83 -9.04
C ASN A 247 -6.51 36.33 -8.97
N VAL A 248 -6.15 35.74 -7.83
CA VAL A 248 -6.45 34.35 -7.51
C VAL A 248 -7.95 34.19 -7.23
N THR A 249 -8.54 33.10 -7.71
CA THR A 249 -9.96 32.71 -7.53
C THR A 249 -10.06 31.42 -6.71
N LEU A 250 -11.28 31.08 -6.25
CA LEU A 250 -11.53 29.89 -5.42
C LEU A 250 -11.16 28.58 -6.13
N ASP A 251 -11.32 28.53 -7.46
CA ASP A 251 -10.99 27.40 -8.32
C ASP A 251 -9.50 27.31 -8.71
N PHE A 252 -8.68 28.24 -8.23
CA PHE A 252 -7.24 28.21 -8.51
C PHE A 252 -6.62 26.91 -7.98
N GLU A 253 -5.99 26.14 -8.87
CA GLU A 253 -5.35 24.88 -8.52
C GLU A 253 -4.00 25.11 -7.84
N VAL A 254 -3.86 24.58 -6.63
CA VAL A 254 -2.61 24.51 -5.87
C VAL A 254 -2.09 23.08 -5.94
N ASN A 255 -0.87 22.90 -6.47
CA ASN A 255 -0.23 21.59 -6.49
C ASN A 255 0.38 21.25 -5.13
N MET A 256 -0.25 20.31 -4.43
CA MET A 256 0.16 19.83 -3.11
C MET A 256 1.20 18.70 -3.15
N GLY A 257 1.75 18.38 -4.33
CA GLY A 257 2.71 17.30 -4.51
C GLY A 257 2.18 15.93 -4.02
N PRO A 258 3.02 15.11 -3.34
CA PRO A 258 2.63 13.79 -2.84
C PRO A 258 1.50 13.78 -1.78
N LEU A 259 1.11 14.94 -1.24
CA LEU A 259 0.18 15.03 -0.12
C LEU A 259 -1.28 14.94 -0.57
N ALA A 260 -1.65 15.72 -1.58
CA ALA A 260 -3.02 15.75 -2.10
C ALA A 260 -3.11 15.93 -3.62
N GLY A 261 -1.97 15.98 -4.34
CA GLY A 261 -1.96 16.33 -5.76
C GLY A 261 -2.47 17.76 -5.99
N ASN A 262 -3.11 18.03 -7.13
CA ASN A 262 -3.76 19.33 -7.35
C ASN A 262 -5.04 19.40 -6.51
N VAL A 263 -5.18 20.45 -5.70
CA VAL A 263 -6.39 20.79 -4.94
C VAL A 263 -6.77 22.24 -5.25
N THR A 264 -8.03 22.61 -5.08
CA THR A 264 -8.45 24.01 -5.27
C THR A 264 -8.11 24.85 -4.05
N LEU A 265 -7.98 26.16 -4.23
CA LEU A 265 -7.79 27.08 -3.12
C LEU A 265 -8.98 27.05 -2.15
N GLU A 266 -10.20 26.89 -2.66
CA GLU A 266 -11.41 26.71 -1.85
C GLU A 266 -11.29 25.57 -0.82
N ASP A 267 -10.75 24.43 -1.24
CA ASP A 267 -10.52 23.27 -0.37
C ASP A 267 -9.50 23.55 0.75
N LEU A 268 -8.64 24.56 0.57
CA LEU A 268 -7.57 24.94 1.50
C LEU A 268 -7.98 26.07 2.48
N LEU A 269 -9.07 26.79 2.22
CA LEU A 269 -9.52 27.92 3.05
C LEU A 269 -10.19 27.51 4.35
N ASP A 270 -10.73 26.29 4.43
CA ASP A 270 -11.25 25.72 5.66
C ASP A 270 -10.16 24.92 6.39
N PRO A 271 -9.52 25.47 7.44
CA PRO A 271 -8.52 24.74 8.21
C PRO A 271 -9.10 23.50 8.93
N ARG A 272 -10.44 23.35 8.96
CA ARG A 272 -11.18 22.20 9.48
C ARG A 272 -11.75 21.30 8.36
N GLY A 273 -11.49 21.61 7.10
CA GLY A 273 -12.01 20.90 5.94
C GLY A 273 -11.46 19.48 5.81
N ALA A 274 -12.19 18.60 5.12
CA ALA A 274 -11.84 17.18 4.99
C ALA A 274 -10.49 16.92 4.30
N VAL A 275 -10.07 17.83 3.42
CA VAL A 275 -8.75 17.79 2.75
C VAL A 275 -7.63 17.97 3.78
N LEU A 276 -7.82 18.86 4.76
CA LEU A 276 -6.81 19.20 5.78
C LEU A 276 -6.95 18.37 7.07
N MET A 277 -8.14 17.93 7.50
CA MET A 277 -8.37 17.28 8.81
C MET A 277 -8.37 15.75 8.80
N SER A 278 -8.87 15.11 7.74
CA SER A 278 -8.99 13.65 7.68
C SER A 278 -9.57 13.24 6.33
N GLY A 279 -8.71 12.92 5.37
CA GLY A 279 -9.23 12.49 4.06
C GLY A 279 -8.19 12.27 2.97
N ALA A 280 -7.06 13.00 2.98
CA ALA A 280 -6.04 12.84 1.94
C ALA A 280 -5.45 11.43 1.90
N ALA A 281 -5.18 10.81 3.06
CA ALA A 281 -4.67 9.45 3.12
C ALA A 281 -5.70 8.40 2.65
N LEU A 282 -7.00 8.62 2.88
CA LEU A 282 -8.06 7.67 2.50
C LEU A 282 -8.48 7.87 1.03
N SER A 283 -8.55 9.11 0.53
CA SER A 283 -8.94 9.41 -0.85
C SER A 283 -7.78 9.21 -1.84
N ALA A 284 -6.53 9.53 -1.45
CA ALA A 284 -5.35 9.20 -2.25
C ALA A 284 -5.05 7.70 -2.22
N SER A 285 -5.25 7.03 -1.07
CA SER A 285 -5.22 5.56 -1.01
C SER A 285 -6.37 4.94 -1.79
N ALA A 286 -7.57 5.52 -1.82
CA ALA A 286 -8.69 5.00 -2.59
C ALA A 286 -8.48 5.21 -4.11
N LYS A 287 -7.97 6.35 -4.57
CA LYS A 287 -7.64 6.58 -6.00
C LYS A 287 -6.48 5.70 -6.46
N GLY A 288 -5.41 5.60 -5.66
CA GLY A 288 -4.28 4.71 -5.92
C GLY A 288 -4.66 3.23 -5.88
N ALA A 289 -5.44 2.81 -4.88
CA ALA A 289 -5.98 1.46 -4.79
C ALA A 289 -6.93 1.16 -5.94
N THR A 290 -7.82 2.08 -6.34
CA THR A 290 -8.74 1.87 -7.47
C THR A 290 -7.96 1.67 -8.78
N PHE A 291 -6.93 2.49 -9.04
CA PHE A 291 -6.08 2.30 -10.23
C PHE A 291 -5.31 0.98 -10.20
N LEU A 292 -4.75 0.59 -9.04
CA LEU A 292 -4.07 -0.69 -8.87
C LEU A 292 -5.02 -1.88 -8.99
N ILE A 293 -6.24 -1.78 -8.44
CA ILE A 293 -7.30 -2.76 -8.56
C ILE A 293 -7.69 -2.91 -10.03
N LEU A 294 -7.96 -1.82 -10.75
CA LEU A 294 -8.30 -1.87 -12.17
C LEU A 294 -7.17 -2.49 -13.01
N LEU A 295 -5.92 -2.14 -12.73
CA LEU A 295 -4.76 -2.70 -13.42
C LEU A 295 -4.58 -4.20 -13.13
N GLN A 296 -4.73 -4.62 -11.86
CA GLN A 296 -4.67 -6.02 -11.45
C GLN A 296 -5.82 -6.83 -12.07
N VAL A 297 -7.04 -6.29 -12.05
CA VAL A 297 -8.24 -6.90 -12.65
C VAL A 297 -8.06 -7.04 -14.16
N GLY A 298 -7.59 -5.99 -14.84
CA GLY A 298 -7.36 -6.02 -16.29
C GLY A 298 -6.32 -7.06 -16.71
N SER A 299 -5.19 -7.13 -16.01
CA SER A 299 -4.15 -8.14 -16.27
C SER A 299 -4.65 -9.58 -16.02
N ARG A 300 -5.40 -9.80 -14.93
CA ARG A 300 -5.98 -11.11 -14.60
C ARG A 300 -7.13 -11.51 -15.53
N ALA A 301 -7.89 -10.54 -16.04
CA ALA A 301 -8.92 -10.78 -17.03
C ALA A 301 -8.32 -11.24 -18.37
N LEU A 302 -7.20 -10.64 -18.77
CA LEU A 302 -6.47 -11.04 -19.97
C LEU A 302 -5.95 -12.48 -19.87
N THR A 303 -5.27 -12.82 -18.77
CA THR A 303 -4.77 -14.19 -18.57
C THR A 303 -5.91 -15.20 -18.45
N PHE A 304 -7.00 -14.83 -17.77
CA PHE A 304 -8.21 -15.64 -17.73
C PHE A 304 -8.75 -15.92 -19.14
N ALA A 305 -8.90 -14.89 -19.97
CA ALA A 305 -9.41 -15.02 -21.34
C ALA A 305 -8.56 -15.95 -22.21
N VAL A 306 -7.23 -15.83 -22.14
CA VAL A 306 -6.31 -16.73 -22.85
C VAL A 306 -6.45 -18.17 -22.35
N ASN A 307 -6.54 -18.36 -21.03
CA ASN A 307 -6.74 -19.69 -20.45
C ASN A 307 -8.12 -20.29 -20.79
N GLN A 308 -9.14 -19.47 -21.03
CA GLN A 308 -10.45 -19.96 -21.48
C GLN A 308 -10.38 -20.62 -22.86
N VAL A 309 -9.63 -20.00 -23.77
CA VAL A 309 -9.41 -20.57 -25.10
C VAL A 309 -8.68 -21.89 -24.98
N LEU A 310 -7.63 -21.94 -24.15
CA LEU A 310 -6.85 -23.15 -23.91
C LEU A 310 -7.72 -24.31 -23.39
N LEU A 311 -8.60 -24.06 -22.41
CA LEU A 311 -9.44 -25.11 -21.79
C LEU A 311 -10.38 -25.80 -22.79
N ARG A 312 -10.78 -25.12 -23.88
CA ARG A 312 -11.59 -25.75 -24.95
C ARG A 312 -10.87 -26.88 -25.68
N PHE A 313 -9.55 -26.93 -25.60
CA PHE A 313 -8.71 -27.92 -26.25
C PHE A 313 -8.13 -28.97 -25.29
N LEU A 314 -8.35 -28.82 -23.98
CA LEU A 314 -7.78 -29.70 -22.96
C LEU A 314 -8.82 -30.67 -22.38
N SER A 315 -8.35 -31.82 -21.90
CA SER A 315 -9.13 -32.74 -21.08
C SER A 315 -8.83 -32.54 -19.58
N PRO A 316 -9.69 -33.03 -18.68
CA PRO A 316 -9.44 -33.05 -17.23
C PRO A 316 -8.10 -33.70 -16.86
N GLU A 317 -7.77 -34.83 -17.47
CA GLU A 317 -6.55 -35.59 -17.17
C GLU A 317 -5.29 -34.78 -17.53
N LEU A 318 -5.29 -34.12 -18.69
CA LEU A 318 -4.19 -33.24 -19.11
C LEU A 318 -4.01 -32.06 -18.15
N LEU A 319 -5.10 -31.50 -17.64
CA LEU A 319 -5.05 -30.42 -16.66
C LEU A 319 -4.53 -30.91 -15.30
N GLY A 320 -4.92 -32.12 -14.86
CA GLY A 320 -4.40 -32.76 -13.65
C GLY A 320 -2.90 -33.03 -13.73
N VAL A 321 -2.43 -33.55 -14.86
CA VAL A 321 -0.99 -33.80 -15.10
C VAL A 321 -0.20 -32.49 -15.15
N SER A 322 -0.77 -31.42 -15.73
CA SER A 322 -0.15 -30.09 -15.69
C SER A 322 0.06 -29.60 -14.24
N ALA A 323 -0.91 -29.82 -13.35
CA ALA A 323 -0.79 -29.46 -11.94
C ALA A 323 0.34 -30.23 -11.24
N GLN A 324 0.56 -31.50 -11.60
CA GLN A 324 1.69 -32.28 -11.10
C GLN A 324 3.05 -31.75 -11.57
N LEU A 325 3.17 -31.39 -12.85
CA LEU A 325 4.39 -30.78 -13.40
C LEU A 325 4.70 -29.42 -12.75
N GLU A 326 3.66 -28.65 -12.44
CA GLU A 326 3.79 -27.39 -11.71
C GLU A 326 4.24 -27.62 -10.26
N LEU A 327 3.65 -28.60 -9.55
CA LEU A 327 4.08 -29.00 -8.20
C LEU A 327 5.54 -29.44 -8.18
N TYR A 328 5.98 -30.19 -9.20
CA TYR A 328 7.38 -30.56 -9.38
C TYR A 328 8.29 -29.32 -9.47
N ALA A 329 7.97 -28.37 -10.35
CA ALA A 329 8.76 -27.15 -10.52
C ALA A 329 8.79 -26.30 -9.25
N ILE A 330 7.64 -26.10 -8.59
CA ILE A 330 7.54 -25.37 -7.32
C ILE A 330 8.40 -26.04 -6.24
N SER A 331 8.40 -27.37 -6.15
CA SER A 331 9.25 -28.12 -5.21
C SER A 331 10.73 -27.79 -5.42
N VAL A 332 11.22 -27.89 -6.66
CA VAL A 332 12.63 -27.62 -7.00
C VAL A 332 12.98 -26.16 -6.70
N LEU A 333 12.14 -25.21 -7.09
CA LEU A 333 12.36 -23.78 -6.83
C LEU A 333 12.38 -23.48 -5.33
N TYR A 334 11.42 -24.00 -4.58
CA TYR A 334 11.31 -23.71 -3.15
C TYR A 334 12.56 -24.17 -2.38
N PHE A 335 12.98 -25.42 -2.58
CA PHE A 335 14.16 -25.98 -1.90
C PHE A 335 15.49 -25.41 -2.42
N SER A 336 15.53 -24.84 -3.63
CA SER A 336 16.77 -24.24 -4.16
C SER A 336 16.99 -22.80 -3.72
N ARG A 337 15.95 -21.95 -3.66
CA ARG A 337 16.12 -20.49 -3.47
C ARG A 337 15.40 -19.85 -2.28
N GLU A 338 14.37 -20.46 -1.70
CA GLU A 338 13.49 -19.72 -0.77
C GLU A 338 14.21 -19.34 0.53
N SER A 339 14.95 -20.27 1.14
CA SER A 339 15.74 -20.01 2.34
C SER A 339 16.80 -18.93 2.13
N LEU A 340 17.39 -18.89 0.92
CA LEU A 340 18.37 -17.88 0.51
C LEU A 340 17.71 -16.51 0.39
N ARG A 341 16.55 -16.39 -0.25
CA ARG A 341 15.80 -15.13 -0.34
C ARG A 341 15.44 -14.56 1.04
N VAL A 342 15.03 -15.42 1.97
CA VAL A 342 14.73 -15.00 3.35
C VAL A 342 16.01 -14.56 4.09
N ALA A 343 17.13 -15.29 3.93
CA ALA A 343 18.40 -14.91 4.52
C ALA A 343 18.87 -13.52 4.04
N LEU A 344 18.72 -13.28 2.74
CA LEU A 344 19.08 -12.01 2.07
C LEU A 344 18.26 -10.81 2.56
N GLN A 345 17.01 -11.02 2.97
CA GLN A 345 16.17 -9.95 3.52
C GLN A 345 16.55 -9.58 4.96
N ARG A 346 17.14 -10.53 5.72
CA ARG A 346 17.44 -10.35 7.15
C ARG A 346 18.82 -9.75 7.39
N GLN A 347 19.73 -9.83 6.44
CA GLN A 347 21.10 -9.38 6.62
C GLN A 347 21.54 -8.48 5.46
N ALA A 348 21.89 -7.23 5.79
CA ALA A 348 22.48 -6.31 4.83
C ALA A 348 23.88 -6.82 4.42
N SER A 349 24.03 -7.16 3.14
CA SER A 349 25.27 -7.64 2.55
C SER A 349 25.52 -6.91 1.23
N SER A 350 26.77 -6.89 0.76
CA SER A 350 27.09 -6.27 -0.53
C SER A 350 26.34 -6.95 -1.68
N ILE A 351 25.92 -6.17 -2.68
CA ILE A 351 25.17 -6.67 -3.85
C ILE A 351 25.89 -7.85 -4.52
N GLN A 352 27.21 -7.78 -4.64
CA GLN A 352 28.02 -8.85 -5.23
C GLN A 352 28.03 -10.13 -4.38
N ALA A 353 28.04 -10.00 -3.05
CA ALA A 353 27.97 -11.17 -2.16
C ALA A 353 26.62 -11.88 -2.27
N VAL A 354 25.54 -11.12 -2.40
CA VAL A 354 24.19 -11.63 -2.65
C VAL A 354 24.12 -12.36 -3.99
N ILE A 355 24.69 -11.77 -5.05
CA ILE A 355 24.76 -12.36 -6.38
C ILE A 355 25.54 -13.68 -6.37
N ASN A 356 26.71 -13.71 -5.72
CA ASN A 356 27.51 -14.93 -5.61
C ASN A 356 26.69 -16.05 -4.96
N LEU A 357 25.98 -15.76 -3.86
CA LEU A 357 25.18 -16.73 -3.15
C LEU A 357 24.00 -17.29 -3.98
N SER A 358 23.42 -16.48 -4.88
CA SER A 358 22.38 -16.93 -5.81
C SER A 358 22.85 -18.06 -6.74
N TYR A 359 24.16 -18.18 -7.02
CA TYR A 359 24.69 -19.32 -7.79
C TYR A 359 24.65 -20.65 -7.02
N VAL A 360 24.63 -20.61 -5.68
CA VAL A 360 24.37 -21.82 -4.87
C VAL A 360 22.96 -22.33 -5.12
N ALA A 361 21.98 -21.44 -5.25
CA ALA A 361 20.61 -21.81 -5.60
C ALA A 361 20.56 -22.52 -6.96
N ILE A 362 21.27 -22.00 -7.97
CA ILE A 362 21.35 -22.60 -9.31
C ILE A 362 21.97 -24.00 -9.23
N ALA A 363 23.06 -24.17 -8.49
CA ALA A 363 23.71 -25.47 -8.33
C ALA A 363 22.80 -26.49 -7.62
N LEU A 364 22.13 -26.07 -6.55
CA LEU A 364 21.14 -26.90 -5.85
C LEU A 364 19.98 -27.30 -6.77
N ALA A 365 19.54 -26.38 -7.64
CA ALA A 365 18.47 -26.65 -8.59
C ALA A 365 18.79 -27.79 -9.55
N VAL A 366 20.02 -27.82 -10.08
CA VAL A 366 20.44 -28.88 -11.00
C VAL A 366 20.37 -30.24 -10.32
N VAL A 367 20.88 -30.33 -9.08
CA VAL A 367 20.86 -31.56 -8.28
C VAL A 367 19.42 -31.96 -7.93
N LEU A 368 18.63 -31.03 -7.42
CA LEU A 368 17.25 -31.27 -6.98
C LEU A 368 16.33 -31.61 -8.15
N SER A 369 16.47 -30.93 -9.29
CA SER A 369 15.71 -31.21 -10.52
C SER A 369 15.99 -32.63 -11.00
N HIS A 370 17.26 -33.06 -11.01
CA HIS A 370 17.59 -34.43 -11.36
C HIS A 370 17.05 -35.45 -10.34
N ALA A 371 17.26 -35.22 -9.04
CA ALA A 371 16.86 -36.13 -7.98
C ALA A 371 15.34 -36.30 -7.88
N LEU A 372 14.59 -35.18 -7.90
CA LEU A 372 13.12 -35.20 -7.87
C LEU A 372 12.54 -35.76 -9.17
N GLY A 373 13.13 -35.43 -10.33
CA GLY A 373 12.67 -35.98 -11.61
C GLY A 373 12.84 -37.50 -11.66
N TRP A 374 13.94 -38.02 -11.11
CA TRP A 374 14.16 -39.45 -10.96
C TRP A 374 13.18 -40.12 -9.99
N LEU A 375 12.87 -39.47 -8.86
CA LEU A 375 11.85 -39.96 -7.91
C LEU A 375 10.47 -40.01 -8.57
N TRP A 376 10.09 -38.97 -9.33
CA TRP A 376 8.79 -38.89 -10.00
C TRP A 376 8.62 -39.96 -11.09
N LEU A 377 9.70 -40.27 -11.81
CA LEU A 377 9.70 -41.33 -12.83
C LEU A 377 9.68 -42.75 -12.23
N ARG A 378 9.97 -42.88 -10.94
CA ARG A 378 9.81 -44.14 -10.18
C ARG A 378 8.44 -44.28 -9.55
N ALA A 379 7.76 -43.17 -9.29
CA ALA A 379 6.35 -43.17 -8.97
C ALA A 379 5.54 -43.59 -10.21
N ASP A 380 4.28 -43.97 -10.00
CA ASP A 380 3.41 -44.42 -11.09
C ASP A 380 3.25 -43.29 -12.12
N VAL A 381 3.75 -43.51 -13.34
CA VAL A 381 3.84 -42.47 -14.37
C VAL A 381 2.49 -42.36 -15.07
N PRO A 382 1.88 -41.15 -15.14
CA PRO A 382 0.65 -40.94 -15.89
C PRO A 382 0.74 -41.45 -17.33
N ASP A 383 -0.23 -42.26 -17.75
CA ASP A 383 -0.34 -42.77 -19.12
C ASP A 383 -0.87 -41.68 -20.06
N VAL A 384 0.00 -40.72 -20.38
CA VAL A 384 -0.34 -39.51 -21.16
C VAL A 384 0.76 -39.23 -22.19
N PRO A 385 0.39 -38.82 -23.43
CA PRO A 385 1.36 -38.52 -24.47
C PRO A 385 2.42 -37.51 -24.03
N TYR A 386 3.67 -37.81 -24.35
CA TYR A 386 4.84 -36.96 -24.14
C TYR A 386 5.11 -36.55 -22.68
N PHE A 387 4.59 -37.29 -21.68
CA PHE A 387 4.80 -36.95 -20.26
C PHE A 387 6.29 -36.88 -19.89
N ARG A 388 7.07 -37.92 -20.22
CA ARG A 388 8.50 -37.99 -19.87
C ARG A 388 9.30 -36.85 -20.52
N GLN A 389 9.04 -36.56 -21.79
CA GLN A 389 9.66 -35.44 -22.51
C GLN A 389 9.29 -34.10 -21.86
N SER A 390 8.02 -33.93 -21.48
CA SER A 390 7.52 -32.74 -20.81
C SER A 390 8.16 -32.53 -19.44
N LEU A 391 8.34 -33.61 -18.66
CA LEU A 391 9.05 -33.56 -17.38
C LEU A 391 10.50 -33.09 -17.53
N TYR A 392 11.24 -33.59 -18.54
CA TYR A 392 12.61 -33.12 -18.82
C TYR A 392 12.64 -31.66 -19.24
N ILE A 393 11.69 -31.22 -20.09
CA ILE A 393 11.57 -29.81 -20.47
C ILE A 393 11.28 -28.93 -19.26
N TYR A 394 10.40 -29.35 -18.35
CA TYR A 394 10.13 -28.66 -17.08
C TYR A 394 11.37 -28.61 -16.20
N ALA A 395 12.11 -29.72 -16.09
CA ALA A 395 13.36 -29.79 -15.34
C ALA A 395 14.41 -28.79 -15.85
N CYS A 396 14.59 -28.71 -17.17
CA CYS A 396 15.46 -27.73 -17.81
C CYS A 396 14.95 -26.29 -17.64
N SER A 397 13.66 -26.05 -17.87
CA SER A 397 13.04 -24.72 -17.75
C SER A 397 13.14 -24.17 -16.32
N THR A 398 13.05 -25.03 -15.31
CA THR A 398 13.19 -24.66 -13.91
C THR A 398 14.62 -24.20 -13.59
N VAL A 399 15.63 -24.85 -14.17
CA VAL A 399 17.03 -24.42 -14.06
C VAL A 399 17.24 -23.07 -14.77
N VAL A 400 16.67 -22.90 -15.98
CA VAL A 400 16.72 -21.61 -16.71
C VAL A 400 16.04 -20.49 -15.94
N GLU A 401 14.91 -20.78 -15.27
CA GLU A 401 14.24 -19.81 -14.40
C GLU A 401 15.15 -19.36 -13.26
N LEU A 402 15.90 -20.27 -12.64
CA LEU A 402 16.86 -19.96 -11.58
C LEU A 402 18.11 -19.23 -12.06
N CYS A 403 18.47 -19.33 -13.35
CA CYS A 403 19.51 -18.47 -13.92
C CYS A 403 19.13 -16.98 -13.86
N ALA A 404 17.85 -16.64 -13.68
CA ALA A 404 17.41 -15.25 -13.45
C ALA A 404 17.58 -14.78 -12.00
N GLU A 405 17.88 -15.69 -11.06
CA GLU A 405 17.98 -15.41 -9.62
C GLU A 405 19.05 -14.35 -9.25
N PRO A 406 20.25 -14.32 -9.87
CA PRO A 406 21.23 -13.26 -9.63
C PRO A 406 20.68 -11.86 -9.95
N ALA A 407 19.94 -11.72 -11.04
CA ALA A 407 19.32 -10.45 -11.42
C ALA A 407 18.13 -10.12 -10.52
N PHE A 408 17.31 -11.13 -10.14
CA PHE A 408 16.21 -10.97 -9.19
C PHE A 408 16.71 -10.43 -7.84
N THR A 409 17.70 -11.09 -7.25
CA THR A 409 18.24 -10.73 -5.95
C THR A 409 18.89 -9.34 -5.95
N ALA A 410 19.58 -8.96 -7.04
CA ALA A 410 20.07 -7.60 -7.23
C ALA A 410 18.93 -6.57 -7.29
N THR A 411 17.87 -6.84 -8.06
CA THR A 411 16.71 -5.93 -8.11
C THR A 411 15.97 -5.81 -6.79
N GLN A 412 15.94 -6.88 -6.00
CA GLN A 412 15.31 -6.90 -4.68
C GLN A 412 16.13 -6.06 -3.68
N GLN A 413 17.46 -6.19 -3.66
CA GLN A 413 18.34 -5.37 -2.82
C GLN A 413 18.29 -3.88 -3.19
N LEU A 414 18.18 -3.58 -4.49
CA LEU A 414 18.05 -2.21 -5.00
C LEU A 414 16.60 -1.68 -4.98
N MET A 415 15.64 -2.46 -4.46
CA MET A 415 14.23 -2.09 -4.35
C MET A 415 13.58 -1.66 -5.68
N LEU A 416 14.01 -2.27 -6.80
CA LEU A 416 13.57 -1.95 -8.16
C LEU A 416 12.26 -2.67 -8.52
N TYR A 417 11.21 -2.42 -7.74
CA TYR A 417 9.92 -3.12 -7.83
C TYR A 417 9.29 -3.07 -9.23
N LYS A 418 9.49 -1.99 -9.98
CA LYS A 418 8.98 -1.84 -11.36
C LYS A 418 9.58 -2.86 -12.32
N ILE A 419 10.88 -3.14 -12.21
CA ILE A 419 11.58 -4.10 -13.08
C ILE A 419 11.05 -5.51 -12.78
N ARG A 420 10.94 -5.84 -11.48
CA ARG A 420 10.42 -7.13 -11.03
C ARG A 420 8.99 -7.38 -11.51
N ALA A 421 8.08 -6.44 -11.26
CA ALA A 421 6.68 -6.56 -11.68
C ALA A 421 6.54 -6.72 -13.20
N SER A 422 7.35 -5.97 -13.98
CA SER A 422 7.37 -6.09 -15.44
C SER A 422 7.87 -7.45 -15.90
N ALA A 423 8.95 -7.98 -15.32
CA ALA A 423 9.53 -9.27 -15.72
C ALA A 423 8.57 -10.43 -15.45
N GLU A 424 8.00 -10.49 -14.25
CA GLU A 424 7.04 -11.54 -13.86
C GLU A 424 5.76 -11.50 -14.72
N SER A 425 5.25 -10.30 -15.01
CA SER A 425 4.05 -10.13 -15.85
C SER A 425 4.29 -10.56 -17.30
N MET A 426 5.41 -10.14 -17.90
CA MET A 426 5.74 -10.50 -19.29
C MET A 426 5.98 -12.01 -19.45
N ALA A 427 6.68 -12.63 -18.50
CA ALA A 427 6.90 -14.08 -18.50
C ALA A 427 5.59 -14.86 -18.37
N THR A 428 4.68 -14.43 -17.48
CA THR A 428 3.37 -15.06 -17.28
C THR A 428 2.51 -14.98 -18.54
N LEU A 429 2.48 -13.81 -19.20
CA LEU A 429 1.77 -13.64 -20.48
C LEU A 429 2.37 -14.56 -21.55
N ALA A 430 3.69 -14.60 -21.66
CA ALA A 430 4.37 -15.49 -22.61
C ALA A 430 4.01 -16.97 -22.39
N ARG A 431 3.99 -17.43 -21.13
CA ARG A 431 3.53 -18.79 -20.77
C ARG A 431 2.14 -19.07 -21.34
N CYS A 432 1.18 -18.18 -21.03
CA CYS A 432 -0.22 -18.36 -21.41
C CYS A 432 -0.39 -18.38 -22.94
N PHE A 433 0.23 -17.43 -23.65
CA PHE A 433 0.12 -17.34 -25.10
C PHE A 433 0.78 -18.54 -25.80
N VAL A 434 1.96 -18.96 -25.36
CA VAL A 434 2.67 -20.09 -26.00
C VAL A 434 1.96 -21.40 -25.71
N THR A 435 1.50 -21.66 -24.48
CA THR A 435 0.69 -22.85 -24.19
C THR A 435 -0.59 -22.89 -25.03
N CYS A 436 -1.33 -21.78 -25.11
CA CYS A 436 -2.54 -21.70 -25.91
C CYS A 436 -2.25 -21.89 -27.41
N ALA A 437 -1.22 -21.23 -27.95
CA ALA A 437 -0.85 -21.33 -29.35
C ALA A 437 -0.46 -22.76 -29.74
N CYS A 438 0.36 -23.43 -28.90
CA CYS A 438 0.74 -24.83 -29.11
C CYS A 438 -0.45 -25.77 -29.03
N ALA A 439 -1.35 -25.60 -28.05
CA ALA A 439 -2.54 -26.44 -27.91
C ALA A 439 -3.52 -26.29 -29.09
N VAL A 440 -3.77 -25.04 -29.52
CA VAL A 440 -4.62 -24.74 -30.68
C VAL A 440 -4.01 -25.30 -31.97
N TRP A 441 -2.70 -25.10 -32.16
CA TRP A 441 -1.99 -25.59 -33.34
C TRP A 441 -2.03 -27.13 -33.41
N ALA A 442 -1.73 -27.82 -32.31
CA ALA A 442 -1.77 -29.28 -32.25
C ALA A 442 -3.18 -29.81 -32.55
N SER A 443 -4.20 -29.21 -31.94
CA SER A 443 -5.60 -29.60 -32.18
C SER A 443 -6.02 -29.40 -33.63
N ARG A 444 -5.59 -28.31 -34.30
CA ARG A 444 -5.91 -28.06 -35.72
C ARG A 444 -5.25 -29.05 -36.66
N GLN A 445 -4.09 -29.57 -36.30
CA GLN A 445 -3.37 -30.57 -37.08
C GLN A 445 -3.78 -32.01 -36.75
N GLY A 446 -4.70 -32.21 -35.80
CA GLY A 446 -5.14 -33.53 -35.37
C GLY A 446 -4.12 -34.30 -34.53
N TYR A 447 -3.08 -33.63 -34.01
CA TYR A 447 -2.09 -34.24 -33.12
C TYR A 447 -2.53 -34.10 -31.65
N ASP A 448 -2.45 -35.18 -30.88
CA ASP A 448 -2.56 -35.11 -29.43
C ASP A 448 -1.21 -34.70 -28.83
N ALA A 449 -1.04 -33.39 -28.58
CA ALA A 449 0.17 -32.86 -27.96
C ALA A 449 0.29 -33.21 -26.46
N GLY A 450 -0.73 -33.82 -25.86
CA GLY A 450 -0.78 -34.14 -24.43
C GLY A 450 -0.36 -32.93 -23.57
N VAL A 451 0.63 -33.15 -22.71
CA VAL A 451 1.16 -32.11 -21.81
C VAL A 451 2.33 -31.30 -22.37
N ALA A 452 2.76 -31.56 -23.61
CA ALA A 452 3.89 -30.85 -24.23
C ALA A 452 3.61 -29.35 -24.44
N SER A 453 2.34 -28.97 -24.63
CA SER A 453 1.90 -27.57 -24.74
C SER A 453 2.18 -26.75 -23.46
N PHE A 454 2.01 -27.37 -22.29
CA PHE A 454 2.35 -26.75 -21.00
C PHE A 454 3.86 -26.64 -20.82
N ALA A 455 4.62 -27.67 -21.22
CA ALA A 455 6.08 -27.64 -21.15
C ALA A 455 6.69 -26.56 -22.06
N ALA A 456 6.15 -26.37 -23.26
CA ALA A 456 6.51 -25.26 -24.14
C ALA A 456 6.22 -23.89 -23.50
N GLY A 457 5.07 -23.74 -22.86
CA GLY A 457 4.73 -22.53 -22.11
C GLY A 457 5.70 -22.25 -20.95
N GLN A 458 6.03 -23.27 -20.16
CA GLN A 458 7.00 -23.14 -19.06
C GLN A 458 8.40 -22.75 -19.58
N SER A 459 8.78 -23.28 -20.74
CA SER A 459 10.03 -22.90 -21.40
C SER A 459 10.01 -21.43 -21.80
N ALA A 460 8.92 -20.97 -22.44
CA ALA A 460 8.72 -19.57 -22.80
C ALA A 460 8.74 -18.64 -21.57
N TYR A 461 8.11 -19.05 -20.46
CA TYR A 461 8.14 -18.33 -19.20
C TYR A 461 9.58 -18.10 -18.72
N SER A 462 10.34 -19.18 -18.55
CA SER A 462 11.72 -19.13 -18.04
C SER A 462 12.64 -18.30 -18.94
N ALA A 463 12.52 -18.45 -20.26
CA ALA A 463 13.31 -17.73 -21.25
C ALA A 463 13.01 -16.22 -21.25
N VAL A 464 11.73 -15.84 -21.25
CA VAL A 464 11.33 -14.42 -21.21
C VAL A 464 11.70 -13.79 -19.88
N LEU A 465 11.51 -14.50 -18.76
CA LEU A 465 11.90 -14.02 -17.44
C LEU A 465 13.40 -13.69 -17.41
N LEU A 466 14.25 -14.62 -17.84
CA LEU A 466 15.69 -14.43 -17.92
C LEU A 466 16.07 -13.28 -18.86
N ALA A 467 15.49 -13.24 -20.06
CA ALA A 467 15.79 -12.22 -21.05
C ALA A 467 15.44 -10.80 -20.56
N VAL A 468 14.27 -10.62 -19.94
CA VAL A 468 13.83 -9.32 -19.43
C VAL A 468 14.72 -8.86 -18.26
N TYR A 469 15.07 -9.77 -17.34
CA TYR A 469 15.99 -9.44 -16.25
C TYR A 469 17.38 -9.06 -16.78
N LEU A 470 17.95 -9.83 -17.69
CA LEU A 470 19.26 -9.50 -18.28
C LEU A 470 19.20 -8.15 -19.02
N TRP A 471 18.15 -7.90 -19.79
CA TRP A 471 18.00 -6.64 -20.53
C TRP A 471 17.84 -5.42 -19.62
N ARG A 472 17.02 -5.52 -18.56
CA ARG A 472 16.70 -4.38 -17.68
C ARG A 472 17.72 -4.15 -16.57
N VAL A 473 18.40 -5.20 -16.08
CA VAL A 473 19.33 -5.11 -14.95
C VAL A 473 20.77 -4.84 -15.41
N THR A 474 21.17 -5.27 -16.61
CA THR A 474 22.54 -5.01 -17.12
C THR A 474 22.92 -3.52 -17.14
N PRO A 475 22.03 -2.58 -17.55
CA PRO A 475 22.32 -1.14 -17.47
C PRO A 475 22.48 -0.63 -16.03
N VAL A 476 21.69 -1.18 -15.10
CA VAL A 476 21.76 -0.84 -13.66
C VAL A 476 23.06 -1.36 -13.05
N ALA A 477 23.46 -2.58 -13.40
CA ALA A 477 24.71 -3.20 -12.98
C ALA A 477 25.93 -2.36 -13.37
N LYS A 478 25.93 -1.82 -14.61
CA LYS A 478 26.97 -0.90 -15.08
C LYS A 478 26.98 0.44 -14.33
N LYS A 479 25.80 0.95 -13.95
CA LYS A 479 25.66 2.23 -13.23
C LYS A 479 26.14 2.12 -11.78
N ASP A 480 25.78 1.03 -11.10
CA ASP A 480 26.03 0.85 -9.68
C ASP A 480 27.28 -0.02 -9.40
N ASN A 481 28.12 -0.26 -10.43
CA ASN A 481 29.41 -0.96 -10.36
C ASN A 481 29.35 -2.38 -9.75
N PHE A 482 28.36 -3.18 -10.12
CA PHE A 482 28.31 -4.61 -9.77
C PHE A 482 28.21 -5.49 -11.01
N THR A 483 28.52 -6.78 -10.87
CA THR A 483 28.42 -7.75 -11.98
C THR A 483 27.38 -8.81 -11.66
N LEU A 484 26.66 -9.29 -12.67
CA LEU A 484 25.71 -10.40 -12.51
C LEU A 484 26.40 -11.79 -12.48
N LEU A 485 27.69 -11.81 -12.81
CA LEU A 485 28.55 -12.97 -12.70
C LEU A 485 29.17 -13.04 -11.31
N PRO A 486 29.57 -14.24 -10.85
CA PRO A 486 30.21 -14.36 -9.56
C PRO A 486 31.60 -13.72 -9.60
N GLN A 487 31.93 -12.94 -8.58
CA GLN A 487 33.21 -12.23 -8.49
C GLN A 487 33.79 -12.39 -7.07
N PRO A 488 35.11 -12.61 -6.90
CA PRO A 488 35.73 -12.69 -5.58
C PRO A 488 35.58 -11.38 -4.81
N LEU A 489 35.18 -11.50 -3.54
CA LEU A 489 35.01 -10.36 -2.64
C LEU A 489 36.38 -10.03 -2.01
N LYS A 490 36.86 -8.79 -2.17
CA LYS A 490 38.19 -8.37 -1.67
C LYS A 490 38.23 -8.27 -0.13
N LYS A 491 38.65 -9.35 0.51
CA LYS A 491 39.60 -9.47 1.65
C LYS A 491 39.58 -10.95 2.04
N ASN A 492 40.72 -11.62 1.95
CA ASN A 492 40.91 -13.01 2.40
C ASN A 492 40.88 -13.04 3.94
N ASP A 493 39.75 -12.72 4.55
CA ASP A 493 39.51 -13.06 5.95
C ASP A 493 38.76 -14.40 6.00
N PRO A 494 39.44 -15.53 6.28
CA PRO A 494 38.84 -16.86 6.27
C PRO A 494 37.75 -17.03 7.34
N ASN A 495 37.64 -16.08 8.27
CA ASN A 495 36.58 -16.04 9.27
C ASN A 495 35.27 -15.43 8.74
N GLU A 496 35.32 -14.55 7.74
CA GLU A 496 34.13 -13.89 7.18
C GLU A 496 33.60 -14.56 5.90
N TYR A 497 34.47 -15.15 5.08
CA TYR A 497 34.09 -15.69 3.76
C TYR A 497 34.53 -17.15 3.56
N ILE A 498 33.61 -17.99 3.06
CA ILE A 498 33.90 -19.33 2.53
C ILE A 498 34.50 -19.16 1.13
N LEU A 499 35.72 -19.68 0.95
CA LEU A 499 36.47 -19.67 -0.31
C LEU A 499 36.72 -18.27 -0.91
N GLY A 500 36.45 -17.18 -0.17
CA GLY A 500 36.56 -15.79 -0.64
C GLY A 500 35.39 -15.31 -1.51
N TRP A 501 34.35 -16.13 -1.68
CA TRP A 501 33.24 -15.89 -2.60
C TRP A 501 31.89 -15.78 -1.88
N PHE A 502 31.72 -16.49 -0.76
CA PHE A 502 30.43 -16.59 -0.06
C PHE A 502 30.58 -16.14 1.40
N PRO A 503 29.75 -15.23 1.92
CA PRO A 503 29.79 -14.86 3.34
C PRO A 503 29.40 -16.04 4.24
N ARG A 504 30.20 -16.35 5.27
CA ARG A 504 29.92 -17.46 6.22
C ARG A 504 28.64 -17.22 7.01
N SER A 505 28.44 -15.99 7.50
CA SER A 505 27.27 -15.62 8.30
C SER A 505 25.96 -15.82 7.51
N LEU A 506 25.94 -15.35 6.26
CA LEU A 506 24.80 -15.47 5.36
C LEU A 506 24.54 -16.93 4.95
N GLY A 507 25.59 -17.71 4.70
CA GLY A 507 25.48 -19.14 4.40
C GLY A 507 24.94 -19.96 5.57
N ASN A 508 25.43 -19.74 6.79
CA ASN A 508 24.96 -20.42 7.99
C ASN A 508 23.51 -20.06 8.33
N LEU A 509 23.14 -18.78 8.17
CA LEU A 509 21.76 -18.32 8.30
C LEU A 509 20.86 -18.98 7.26
N GLY A 510 21.29 -19.03 6.00
CA GLY A 510 20.57 -19.72 4.92
C GLY A 510 20.34 -21.21 5.19
N LEU A 511 21.34 -21.90 5.76
CA LEU A 511 21.23 -23.31 6.13
C LEU A 511 20.24 -23.53 7.29
N SER A 512 20.29 -22.68 8.33
CA SER A 512 19.33 -22.74 9.45
C SER A 512 17.90 -22.49 8.96
N LEU A 513 17.72 -21.51 8.08
CA LEU A 513 16.44 -21.18 7.46
C LEU A 513 15.95 -22.26 6.50
N PHE A 514 16.84 -23.03 5.87
CA PHE A 514 16.46 -24.14 5.00
C PHE A 514 15.67 -25.21 5.77
N VAL A 515 16.14 -25.63 6.94
CA VAL A 515 15.44 -26.63 7.77
C VAL A 515 14.05 -26.13 8.18
N GLN A 516 13.94 -24.87 8.60
CA GLN A 516 12.66 -24.26 8.94
C GLN A 516 11.73 -24.15 7.72
N SER A 517 12.28 -23.80 6.56
CA SER A 517 11.54 -23.66 5.31
C SER A 517 11.01 -25.01 4.82
N SER A 518 11.70 -26.12 5.06
CA SER A 518 11.24 -27.47 4.72
C SER A 518 9.98 -27.87 5.47
N ILE A 519 9.89 -27.56 6.78
CA ILE A 519 8.66 -27.80 7.55
C ILE A 519 7.54 -26.92 7.00
N LYS A 520 7.85 -25.65 6.73
CA LYS A 520 6.89 -24.73 6.14
C LYS A 520 6.39 -25.21 4.78
N TYR A 521 7.25 -25.79 3.94
CA TYR A 521 6.88 -26.34 2.64
C TYR A 521 5.79 -27.42 2.76
N VAL A 522 5.97 -28.35 3.70
CA VAL A 522 4.96 -29.41 3.93
C VAL A 522 3.65 -28.80 4.44
N LEU A 523 3.73 -27.79 5.31
CA LEU A 523 2.53 -27.11 5.83
C LEU A 523 1.80 -26.26 4.77
N THR A 524 2.52 -25.74 3.76
CA THR A 524 1.97 -24.84 2.75
C THR A 524 1.61 -25.51 1.44
N GLN A 525 2.28 -26.61 1.07
CA GLN A 525 2.03 -27.38 -0.17
C GLN A 525 1.50 -28.78 0.14
N GLY A 526 1.26 -29.08 1.41
CA GLY A 526 0.73 -30.37 1.83
C GLY A 526 -0.64 -30.68 1.25
N ASP A 527 -1.44 -29.67 0.92
CA ASP A 527 -2.69 -29.82 0.17
C ASP A 527 -2.45 -30.34 -1.25
N ALA A 528 -1.55 -29.71 -2.00
CA ALA A 528 -1.18 -30.15 -3.35
C ALA A 528 -0.54 -31.54 -3.34
N ILE A 529 0.28 -31.86 -2.34
CA ILE A 529 0.90 -33.17 -2.17
C ILE A 529 -0.15 -34.24 -1.84
N LEU A 530 -1.09 -33.95 -0.93
CA LEU A 530 -2.19 -34.87 -0.60
C LEU A 530 -3.12 -35.07 -1.79
N ILE A 531 -3.42 -34.02 -2.55
CA ILE A 531 -4.18 -34.10 -3.80
C ILE A 531 -3.45 -35.01 -4.79
N ALA A 532 -2.17 -34.77 -5.05
CA ALA A 532 -1.39 -35.54 -6.02
C ALA A 532 -1.26 -37.03 -5.66
N SER A 533 -1.28 -37.37 -4.35
CA SER A 533 -1.09 -38.74 -3.86
C SER A 533 -2.38 -39.53 -3.61
N LEU A 534 -3.48 -38.86 -3.25
CA LEU A 534 -4.73 -39.53 -2.84
C LEU A 534 -5.82 -39.51 -3.90
N THR A 535 -5.63 -38.80 -5.03
CA THR A 535 -6.70 -38.59 -6.02
C THR A 535 -6.30 -38.95 -7.44
N THR A 536 -7.28 -39.31 -8.25
CA THR A 536 -7.08 -39.64 -9.68
C THR A 536 -6.73 -38.40 -10.49
N LEU A 537 -6.08 -38.56 -11.65
CA LEU A 537 -5.75 -37.42 -12.53
C LEU A 537 -6.99 -36.66 -13.02
N ALA A 538 -8.09 -37.37 -13.25
CA ALA A 538 -9.36 -36.75 -13.63
C ALA A 538 -9.94 -35.90 -12.48
N ASP A 539 -9.87 -36.38 -11.23
CA ASP A 539 -10.29 -35.61 -10.05
C ASP A 539 -9.40 -34.39 -9.82
N GLN A 540 -8.08 -34.54 -10.00
CA GLN A 540 -7.13 -33.43 -9.94
C GLN A 540 -7.47 -32.35 -10.98
N GLY A 541 -7.80 -32.77 -12.20
CA GLY A 541 -8.26 -31.89 -13.28
C GLY A 541 -9.58 -31.19 -12.97
N ALA A 542 -10.57 -31.93 -12.49
CA ALA A 542 -11.88 -31.38 -12.10
C ALA A 542 -11.75 -30.36 -10.96
N TYR A 543 -10.94 -30.66 -9.94
CA TYR A 543 -10.64 -29.73 -8.85
C TYR A 543 -9.84 -28.51 -9.34
N ALA A 544 -8.82 -28.70 -10.19
CA ALA A 544 -8.05 -27.60 -10.77
C ALA A 544 -8.93 -26.67 -11.61
N LEU A 545 -9.86 -27.21 -12.39
CA LEU A 545 -10.87 -26.45 -13.12
C LEU A 545 -11.76 -25.65 -12.14
N ALA A 546 -12.35 -26.33 -11.16
CA ALA A 546 -13.23 -25.72 -10.17
C ALA A 546 -12.53 -24.61 -9.38
N SER A 547 -11.27 -24.82 -8.97
CA SER A 547 -10.45 -23.83 -8.30
C SER A 547 -10.12 -22.63 -9.19
N ASN A 548 -9.89 -22.86 -10.50
CA ASN A 548 -9.64 -21.78 -11.44
C ASN A 548 -10.88 -20.91 -11.69
N TYR A 549 -12.07 -21.48 -11.80
CA TYR A 549 -13.31 -20.69 -11.99
C TYR A 549 -13.88 -20.16 -10.69
N GLY A 550 -14.04 -21.01 -9.68
CA GLY A 550 -14.57 -20.64 -8.37
C GLY A 550 -13.66 -19.69 -7.60
N GLY A 551 -12.33 -19.83 -7.74
CA GLY A 551 -11.35 -18.90 -7.17
C GLY A 551 -11.18 -17.61 -7.98
N LEU A 552 -11.89 -17.42 -9.09
CA LEU A 552 -11.78 -16.20 -9.91
C LEU A 552 -12.23 -14.97 -9.13
N ILE A 553 -13.36 -15.06 -8.42
CA ILE A 553 -13.89 -13.94 -7.62
C ILE A 553 -12.94 -13.58 -6.47
N ALA A 554 -12.36 -14.59 -5.82
CA ALA A 554 -11.34 -14.38 -4.80
C ALA A 554 -10.11 -13.65 -5.37
N ARG A 555 -9.66 -14.05 -6.57
CA ARG A 555 -8.51 -13.41 -7.23
C ARG A 555 -8.81 -12.02 -7.78
N MET A 556 -10.00 -11.77 -8.32
CA MET A 556 -10.31 -10.51 -8.99
C MET A 556 -10.84 -9.44 -8.04
N LEU A 557 -11.53 -9.85 -6.97
CA LEU A 557 -12.23 -8.93 -6.07
C LEU A 557 -11.70 -9.00 -4.63
N PHE A 558 -11.67 -10.20 -4.02
CA PHE A 558 -11.35 -10.30 -2.60
C PHE A 558 -9.88 -9.99 -2.30
N GLN A 559 -8.94 -10.57 -3.06
CA GLN A 559 -7.51 -10.38 -2.85
C GLN A 559 -7.07 -8.91 -2.92
N PRO A 560 -7.49 -8.09 -3.91
CA PRO A 560 -7.16 -6.67 -3.92
C PRO A 560 -7.72 -5.91 -2.70
N ILE A 561 -8.93 -6.24 -2.25
CA ILE A 561 -9.53 -5.66 -1.05
C ILE A 561 -8.73 -6.07 0.19
N GLU A 562 -8.31 -7.33 0.31
CA GLU A 562 -7.47 -7.84 1.41
C GLU A 562 -6.10 -7.16 1.45
N GLU A 563 -5.44 -6.99 0.30
CA GLU A 563 -4.18 -6.25 0.14
C GLU A 563 -4.30 -4.79 0.60
N SER A 564 -5.36 -4.10 0.17
CA SER A 564 -5.62 -2.72 0.61
C SER A 564 -5.95 -2.64 2.10
N SER A 565 -6.71 -3.62 2.61
CA SER A 565 -7.15 -3.68 4.01
C SER A 565 -5.97 -3.86 4.96
N ARG A 566 -4.94 -4.64 4.57
CA ARG A 566 -3.72 -4.79 5.38
C ARG A 566 -3.03 -3.47 5.69
N ASN A 567 -2.82 -2.66 4.66
CA ASN A 567 -2.18 -1.35 4.81
C ASN A 567 -3.04 -0.36 5.61
N LEU A 568 -4.37 -0.50 5.53
CA LEU A 568 -5.29 0.34 6.27
C LEU A 568 -5.32 -0.04 7.76
N PHE A 569 -5.47 -1.32 8.07
CA PHE A 569 -5.49 -1.81 9.46
C PHE A 569 -4.13 -1.62 10.13
N SER A 570 -3.01 -1.78 9.43
CA SER A 570 -1.68 -1.51 10.01
C SER A 570 -1.51 -0.06 10.45
N ARG A 571 -2.25 0.89 9.85
CA ARG A 571 -2.23 2.32 10.22
C ARG A 571 -3.26 2.67 11.28
N LEU A 572 -4.47 2.10 11.21
CA LEU A 572 -5.53 2.37 12.18
C LEU A 572 -5.28 1.68 13.52
N CYS A 573 -4.62 0.53 13.50
CA CYS A 573 -4.36 -0.28 14.69
C CYS A 573 -2.92 -0.12 15.21
N SER A 574 -2.08 0.69 14.57
CA SER A 574 -0.78 1.06 15.13
C SER A 574 -0.95 1.97 16.34
N SER A 575 -0.16 1.74 17.38
CA SER A 575 -0.09 2.67 18.51
C SER A 575 0.52 4.00 18.04
N ALA A 576 -0.05 5.11 18.48
CA ALA A 576 0.49 6.43 18.19
C ALA A 576 1.94 6.51 18.71
N PRO A 577 2.93 6.88 17.89
CA PRO A 577 4.29 7.03 18.37
C PRO A 577 4.33 8.19 19.39
N GLY A 578 4.61 7.91 20.68
CA GLY A 578 4.86 8.97 21.66
C GLY A 578 4.04 8.91 22.94
N THR A 579 2.84 8.36 22.93
CA THR A 579 2.09 8.05 24.15
C THR A 579 2.72 6.82 24.79
N GLY A 580 3.10 6.86 26.07
CA GLY A 580 3.59 5.68 26.80
C GLY A 580 2.57 4.53 26.89
N ASP A 581 1.38 4.72 26.32
CA ASP A 581 0.36 3.71 26.14
C ASP A 581 0.69 2.75 25.00
N SER A 582 0.83 1.49 25.38
CA SER A 582 0.96 0.33 24.48
C SER A 582 -0.27 0.04 23.59
N LYS A 583 -1.30 0.89 23.60
CA LYS A 583 -2.59 0.63 22.96
C LYS A 583 -2.97 1.71 21.94
N PRO A 584 -3.54 1.33 20.77
CA PRO A 584 -4.04 2.27 19.77
C PRO A 584 -5.21 3.12 20.30
N PRO A 585 -5.37 4.37 19.81
CA PRO A 585 -6.48 5.25 20.17
C PRO A 585 -7.84 4.59 19.93
N LYS A 586 -8.75 4.67 20.92
CA LYS A 586 -10.09 4.04 20.83
C LYS A 586 -10.88 4.44 19.58
N ALA A 587 -10.77 5.69 19.14
CA ALA A 587 -11.45 6.17 17.94
C ALA A 587 -10.97 5.43 16.66
N GLN A 588 -9.66 5.18 16.55
CA GLN A 588 -9.08 4.46 15.41
C GLN A 588 -9.40 2.96 15.47
N VAL A 589 -9.39 2.37 16.68
CA VAL A 589 -9.84 0.99 16.91
C VAL A 589 -11.32 0.82 16.53
N ARG A 590 -12.18 1.76 16.93
CA ARG A 590 -13.59 1.77 16.54
C ARG A 590 -13.78 1.89 15.03
N GLN A 591 -12.98 2.74 14.38
CA GLN A 591 -12.98 2.86 12.92
C GLN A 591 -12.55 1.57 12.23
N ALA A 592 -11.48 0.92 12.71
CA ALA A 592 -11.03 -0.38 12.21
C ALA A 592 -12.10 -1.47 12.37
N ARG A 593 -12.83 -1.48 13.50
CA ARG A 593 -13.96 -2.39 13.73
C ARG A 593 -15.05 -2.19 12.67
N VAL A 594 -15.51 -0.96 12.49
CA VAL A 594 -16.58 -0.62 11.53
C VAL A 594 -16.18 -1.05 10.12
N ILE A 595 -14.95 -0.74 9.69
CA ILE A 595 -14.45 -1.11 8.36
C ILE A 595 -14.39 -2.63 8.20
N LEU A 596 -13.90 -3.36 9.20
CA LEU A 596 -13.86 -4.82 9.16
C LEU A 596 -15.27 -5.43 9.07
N GLN A 597 -16.23 -4.92 9.86
CA GLN A 597 -17.62 -5.35 9.80
C GLN A 597 -18.25 -5.07 8.43
N THR A 598 -18.00 -3.88 7.85
CA THR A 598 -18.46 -3.53 6.50
C THR A 598 -17.89 -4.49 5.45
N ILE A 599 -16.59 -4.82 5.49
CA ILE A 599 -16.01 -5.77 4.52
C ILE A 599 -16.62 -7.16 4.69
N VAL A 600 -16.77 -7.65 5.93
CA VAL A 600 -17.39 -8.95 6.22
C VAL A 600 -18.84 -8.99 5.73
N HIS A 601 -19.61 -7.92 5.91
CA HIS A 601 -21.00 -7.81 5.45
C HIS A 601 -21.08 -7.83 3.92
N LEU A 602 -20.23 -7.05 3.24
CA LEU A 602 -20.13 -7.07 1.78
C LEU A 602 -19.81 -8.47 1.25
N TYR A 603 -18.84 -9.14 1.87
CA TYR A 603 -18.46 -10.50 1.50
C TYR A 603 -19.59 -11.49 1.77
N GLY A 604 -20.34 -11.30 2.86
CA GLY A 604 -21.56 -12.06 3.16
C GLY A 604 -22.61 -11.95 2.07
N LEU A 605 -22.88 -10.74 1.55
CA LEU A 605 -23.85 -10.54 0.47
C LEU A 605 -23.43 -11.22 -0.84
N ILE A 606 -22.15 -11.11 -1.21
CA ILE A 606 -21.60 -11.80 -2.39
C ILE A 606 -21.67 -13.32 -2.21
N SER A 607 -21.36 -13.80 -0.99
CA SER A 607 -21.40 -15.20 -0.62
C SER A 607 -22.81 -15.80 -0.66
N LEU A 608 -23.83 -15.03 -0.28
CA LEU A 608 -25.23 -15.46 -0.40
C LEU A 608 -25.60 -15.75 -1.86
N ALA A 609 -25.24 -14.85 -2.78
CA ALA A 609 -25.48 -15.07 -4.20
C ALA A 609 -24.70 -16.30 -4.73
N ALA A 610 -23.44 -16.45 -4.32
CA ALA A 610 -22.60 -17.58 -4.71
C ALA A 610 -23.19 -18.92 -4.24
N CYS A 611 -23.63 -19.05 -2.99
CA CYS A 611 -24.22 -20.28 -2.47
C CYS A 611 -25.63 -20.56 -3.00
N ALA A 612 -26.46 -19.52 -3.15
CA ALA A 612 -27.86 -19.68 -3.54
C ALA A 612 -28.04 -19.97 -5.03
N LEU A 613 -27.25 -19.30 -5.87
CA LEU A 613 -27.42 -19.35 -7.33
C LEU A 613 -26.28 -20.12 -8.00
N GLY A 614 -25.08 -20.10 -7.41
CA GLY A 614 -23.87 -20.67 -7.99
C GLY A 614 -23.97 -22.16 -8.32
N PRO A 615 -24.45 -23.06 -7.44
CA PRO A 615 -24.53 -24.49 -7.74
C PRO A 615 -25.38 -24.82 -8.99
N THR A 616 -26.42 -24.04 -9.25
CA THR A 616 -27.30 -24.22 -10.42
C THR A 616 -26.78 -23.50 -11.66
N LEU A 617 -26.20 -22.30 -11.51
CA LEU A 617 -25.63 -21.52 -12.62
C LEU A 617 -24.28 -22.07 -13.10
N ALA A 618 -23.47 -22.65 -12.22
CA ALA A 618 -22.11 -23.09 -12.50
C ALA A 618 -22.03 -24.07 -13.70
N PRO A 619 -22.85 -25.14 -13.77
CA PRO A 619 -22.85 -26.04 -14.93
C PRO A 619 -23.26 -25.34 -16.24
N LEU A 620 -24.25 -24.44 -16.19
CA LEU A 620 -24.72 -23.68 -17.34
C LEU A 620 -23.64 -22.73 -17.87
N LEU A 621 -22.99 -22.00 -16.97
CA LEU A 621 -21.90 -21.08 -17.29
C LEU A 621 -20.65 -21.83 -17.77
N LEU A 622 -20.35 -23.00 -17.20
CA LEU A 622 -19.24 -23.85 -17.66
C LEU A 622 -19.44 -24.27 -19.11
N ARG A 623 -20.67 -24.63 -19.52
CA ARG A 623 -20.99 -24.98 -20.90
C ARG A 623 -20.76 -23.82 -21.88
N VAL A 624 -21.06 -22.59 -21.47
CA VAL A 624 -20.83 -21.38 -22.29
C VAL A 624 -19.33 -21.08 -22.41
N VAL A 625 -18.60 -21.19 -21.31
CA VAL A 625 -17.22 -20.72 -21.23
C VAL A 625 -16.22 -21.79 -21.69
N ALA A 626 -16.24 -22.97 -21.06
CA ALA A 626 -15.30 -24.07 -21.30
C ALA A 626 -15.76 -25.05 -22.40
N GLY A 627 -17.06 -25.05 -22.73
CA GLY A 627 -17.65 -25.88 -23.78
C GLY A 627 -18.16 -27.24 -23.29
N ALA A 628 -18.74 -28.01 -24.21
CA ALA A 628 -19.44 -29.27 -23.91
C ALA A 628 -18.54 -30.33 -23.27
N ARG A 629 -17.27 -30.44 -23.66
CA ARG A 629 -16.31 -31.41 -23.09
C ARG A 629 -16.19 -31.35 -21.56
N TRP A 630 -16.30 -30.14 -21.00
CA TRP A 630 -16.23 -29.93 -19.55
C TRP A 630 -17.61 -29.95 -18.89
N ALA A 631 -18.64 -29.46 -19.59
CA ALA A 631 -20.00 -29.44 -19.08
C ALA A 631 -20.66 -30.82 -19.05
N ASP A 632 -20.26 -31.74 -19.93
CA ASP A 632 -20.79 -33.10 -19.98
C ASP A 632 -20.03 -34.04 -19.03
N ASN A 633 -18.92 -33.58 -18.42
CA ASN A 633 -18.19 -34.31 -17.40
C ASN A 633 -18.80 -34.01 -16.00
N ALA A 634 -19.43 -35.04 -15.41
CA ALA A 634 -20.09 -34.93 -14.10
C ALA A 634 -19.12 -34.51 -12.98
N ALA A 635 -17.90 -35.08 -12.96
CA ALA A 635 -16.91 -34.72 -11.94
C ALA A 635 -16.53 -33.23 -12.02
N ALA A 636 -16.35 -32.69 -13.22
CA ALA A 636 -16.02 -31.26 -13.40
C ALA A 636 -17.18 -30.32 -13.02
N THR A 637 -18.39 -30.64 -13.46
CA THR A 637 -19.59 -29.82 -13.19
C THR A 637 -20.00 -29.86 -11.74
N ASP A 638 -20.06 -31.05 -11.13
CA ASP A 638 -20.47 -31.19 -9.73
C ASP A 638 -19.42 -30.61 -8.79
N THR A 639 -18.13 -30.74 -9.11
CA THR A 639 -17.05 -30.12 -8.32
C THR A 639 -17.12 -28.61 -8.38
N LEU A 640 -17.38 -28.02 -9.56
CA LEU A 640 -17.57 -26.58 -9.68
C LEU A 640 -18.79 -26.08 -8.90
N ALA A 641 -19.90 -26.81 -8.95
CA ALA A 641 -21.10 -26.51 -8.16
C ALA A 641 -20.82 -26.61 -6.65
N CYS A 642 -20.07 -27.65 -6.22
CA CYS A 642 -19.64 -27.79 -4.83
C CYS A 642 -18.70 -26.66 -4.39
N TYR A 643 -17.83 -26.19 -5.29
CA TYR A 643 -16.90 -25.09 -5.01
C TYR A 643 -17.61 -23.77 -4.69
N CYS A 644 -18.86 -23.57 -5.14
CA CYS A 644 -19.65 -22.39 -4.76
C CYS A 644 -19.85 -22.27 -3.24
N TYR A 645 -19.88 -23.39 -2.51
CA TYR A 645 -19.94 -23.38 -1.04
C TYR A 645 -18.59 -23.10 -0.37
N TYR A 646 -17.50 -23.19 -1.12
CA TYR A 646 -16.15 -22.86 -0.65
C TYR A 646 -15.82 -21.36 -0.80
N VAL A 647 -16.42 -20.68 -1.78
CA VAL A 647 -16.25 -19.23 -2.01
C VAL A 647 -16.46 -18.36 -0.76
N PRO A 648 -17.51 -18.56 0.08
CA PRO A 648 -17.68 -17.80 1.32
C PRO A 648 -16.52 -17.97 2.29
N LEU A 649 -15.97 -19.19 2.38
CA LEU A 649 -14.85 -19.48 3.28
C LEU A 649 -13.57 -18.79 2.79
N LEU A 650 -13.34 -18.74 1.47
CA LEU A 650 -12.23 -17.97 0.90
C LEU A 650 -12.35 -16.47 1.24
N ALA A 651 -13.55 -15.90 1.08
CA ALA A 651 -13.80 -14.49 1.36
C ALA A 651 -13.54 -14.15 2.85
N LEU A 652 -14.14 -14.92 3.76
CA LEU A 652 -14.01 -14.70 5.20
C LEU A 652 -12.60 -14.96 5.71
N ASN A 653 -11.95 -16.03 5.23
CA ASN A 653 -10.58 -16.35 5.62
C ASN A 653 -9.62 -15.22 5.19
N GLY A 654 -9.72 -14.75 3.95
CA GLY A 654 -8.82 -13.73 3.41
C GLY A 654 -8.87 -12.41 4.19
N VAL A 655 -10.07 -11.88 4.48
CA VAL A 655 -10.19 -10.64 5.27
C VAL A 655 -9.77 -10.84 6.73
N ALA A 656 -10.08 -11.99 7.33
CA ALA A 656 -9.69 -12.28 8.71
C ALA A 656 -8.16 -12.41 8.85
N GLU A 657 -7.50 -13.11 7.93
CA GLU A 657 -6.03 -13.20 7.88
C GLU A 657 -5.39 -11.85 7.58
N ALA A 658 -5.99 -11.04 6.70
CA ALA A 658 -5.53 -9.67 6.45
C ALA A 658 -5.52 -8.83 7.74
N PHE A 659 -6.58 -8.90 8.56
CA PHE A 659 -6.62 -8.22 9.83
C PHE A 659 -5.56 -8.76 10.82
N VAL A 660 -5.51 -10.09 11.02
CA VAL A 660 -4.54 -10.74 11.91
C VAL A 660 -3.11 -10.34 11.53
N ALA A 661 -2.75 -10.44 10.25
CA ALA A 661 -1.41 -10.11 9.77
C ALA A 661 -1.03 -8.63 9.98
N SER A 662 -2.02 -7.75 10.14
CA SER A 662 -1.82 -6.31 10.33
C SER A 662 -1.60 -5.91 11.79
N VAL A 663 -2.10 -6.71 12.74
CA VAL A 663 -2.12 -6.35 14.18
C VAL A 663 -1.43 -7.37 15.09
N ALA A 664 -1.15 -8.58 14.60
CA ALA A 664 -0.57 -9.66 15.38
C ALA A 664 0.88 -9.34 15.80
N THR A 665 1.19 -9.63 17.07
CA THR A 665 2.56 -9.55 17.58
C THR A 665 3.40 -10.75 17.13
N GLU A 666 4.72 -10.70 17.28
CA GLU A 666 5.60 -11.84 16.97
C GLU A 666 5.18 -13.11 17.73
N ARG A 667 4.74 -12.97 18.99
CA ARG A 667 4.24 -14.09 19.81
C ARG A 667 2.96 -14.69 19.21
N ASP A 668 2.06 -13.85 18.73
CA ASP A 668 0.81 -14.30 18.13
C ASP A 668 1.04 -14.99 16.79
N LEU A 669 1.96 -14.48 15.97
CA LEU A 669 2.38 -15.11 14.72
C LEU A 669 3.07 -16.47 14.95
N HIS A 670 3.89 -16.59 15.99
CA HIS A 670 4.45 -17.88 16.38
C HIS A 670 3.36 -18.85 16.82
N ARG A 671 2.40 -18.40 17.64
CA ARG A 671 1.25 -19.21 18.05
C ARG A 671 0.41 -19.65 16.85
N GLN A 672 0.17 -18.76 15.89
CA GLN A 672 -0.53 -19.06 14.64
C GLN A 672 0.21 -20.14 13.84
N SER A 673 1.54 -20.05 13.76
CA SER A 673 2.37 -21.04 13.05
C SER A 673 2.27 -22.43 13.68
N VAL A 674 2.19 -22.54 15.01
CA VAL A 674 1.94 -23.82 15.70
C VAL A 674 0.54 -24.35 15.38
N TRP A 675 -0.48 -23.49 15.42
CA TRP A 675 -1.85 -23.87 15.07
C TRP A 675 -2.00 -24.28 13.60
N MET A 676 -1.17 -23.73 12.70
CA MET A 676 -1.14 -24.14 11.29
C MET A 676 -0.81 -25.63 11.12
N GLY A 677 0.04 -26.19 11.99
CA GLY A 677 0.29 -27.63 12.04
C GLY A 677 -0.94 -28.44 12.44
N ALA A 678 -1.71 -27.96 13.43
CA ALA A 678 -2.97 -28.59 13.84
C ALA A 678 -4.05 -28.49 12.74
N PHE A 679 -4.13 -27.35 12.04
CA PHE A 679 -5.03 -27.18 10.90
C PHE A 679 -4.67 -28.12 9.76
N PHE A 680 -3.37 -28.30 9.49
CA PHE A 680 -2.91 -29.28 8.49
C PHE A 680 -3.29 -30.71 8.87
N ALA A 681 -3.14 -31.10 10.15
CA ALA A 681 -3.58 -32.41 10.62
C ALA A 681 -5.11 -32.61 10.47
N GLY A 682 -5.90 -31.58 10.80
CA GLY A 682 -7.35 -31.59 10.60
C GLY A 682 -7.74 -31.69 9.13
N PHE A 683 -7.04 -30.96 8.26
CA PHE A 683 -7.19 -31.05 6.80
C PHE A 683 -6.84 -32.46 6.28
N ALA A 684 -5.72 -33.03 6.69
CA ALA A 684 -5.29 -34.37 6.27
C ALA A 684 -6.28 -35.45 6.71
N ALA A 685 -6.81 -35.36 7.93
CA ALA A 685 -7.85 -36.26 8.43
C ALA A 685 -9.15 -36.12 7.62
N ALA A 686 -9.57 -34.88 7.32
CA ALA A 686 -10.74 -34.62 6.47
C ALA A 686 -10.53 -35.13 5.03
N ALA A 687 -9.34 -34.94 4.46
CA ALA A 687 -8.99 -35.46 3.15
C ALA A 687 -9.04 -36.99 3.12
N TYR A 688 -8.46 -37.67 4.11
CA TYR A 688 -8.56 -39.12 4.23
C TYR A 688 -10.02 -39.62 4.35
N LEU A 689 -10.84 -38.93 5.14
CA LEU A 689 -12.26 -39.27 5.31
C LEU A 689 -13.05 -39.06 4.00
N PHE A 690 -12.97 -37.88 3.40
CA PHE A 690 -13.79 -37.54 2.22
C PHE A 690 -13.33 -38.27 0.95
N LEU A 691 -12.02 -38.49 0.79
CA LEU A 691 -11.46 -39.15 -0.40
C LEU A 691 -11.39 -40.67 -0.22
N GLY A 692 -10.83 -41.14 0.90
CA GLY A 692 -10.56 -42.56 1.12
C GLY A 692 -11.78 -43.33 1.61
N VAL A 693 -12.51 -42.81 2.59
CA VAL A 693 -13.63 -43.53 3.22
C VAL A 693 -14.94 -43.29 2.47
N LEU A 694 -15.23 -42.03 2.13
CA LEU A 694 -16.50 -41.64 1.51
C LEU A 694 -16.46 -41.65 -0.03
N GLY A 695 -15.27 -41.75 -0.64
CA GLY A 695 -15.13 -41.87 -2.09
C GLY A 695 -15.69 -40.68 -2.88
N LEU A 696 -15.68 -39.47 -2.32
CA LEU A 696 -16.31 -38.29 -2.93
C LEU A 696 -15.50 -37.67 -4.09
N GLY A 697 -14.40 -38.30 -4.50
CA GLY A 697 -13.52 -37.83 -5.59
C GLY A 697 -13.13 -36.35 -5.46
N ALA A 698 -13.18 -35.60 -6.55
CA ALA A 698 -12.87 -34.17 -6.58
C ALA A 698 -13.76 -33.30 -5.64
N GLN A 699 -15.02 -33.68 -5.36
CA GLN A 699 -15.85 -32.95 -4.38
C GLN A 699 -15.32 -33.13 -2.96
N GLY A 700 -14.78 -34.31 -2.65
CA GLY A 700 -14.13 -34.58 -1.36
C GLY A 700 -12.95 -33.65 -1.10
N LEU A 701 -12.21 -33.26 -2.14
CA LEU A 701 -11.14 -32.26 -2.05
C LEU A 701 -11.67 -30.87 -1.68
N VAL A 702 -12.81 -30.47 -2.24
CA VAL A 702 -13.45 -29.18 -1.91
C VAL A 702 -13.84 -29.19 -0.43
N TRP A 703 -14.51 -30.24 0.05
CA TRP A 703 -14.91 -30.35 1.46
C TRP A 703 -13.73 -30.41 2.43
N ALA A 704 -12.65 -31.12 2.09
CA ALA A 704 -11.44 -31.11 2.89
C ALA A 704 -10.86 -29.68 3.04
N ASN A 705 -10.82 -28.93 1.94
CA ASN A 705 -10.39 -27.53 1.96
C ASN A 705 -11.38 -26.62 2.71
N CYS A 706 -12.68 -26.87 2.65
CA CYS A 706 -13.67 -26.19 3.48
C CYS A 706 -13.36 -26.39 4.98
N VAL A 707 -13.00 -27.60 5.40
CA VAL A 707 -12.60 -27.86 6.80
C VAL A 707 -11.35 -27.06 7.17
N ASN A 708 -10.32 -27.08 6.31
CA ASN A 708 -9.09 -26.30 6.53
C ASN A 708 -9.38 -24.80 6.71
N MET A 709 -10.15 -24.21 5.79
CA MET A 709 -10.51 -22.79 5.87
C MET A 709 -11.42 -22.49 7.07
N GLY A 710 -12.36 -23.38 7.39
CA GLY A 710 -13.21 -23.26 8.56
C GLY A 710 -12.42 -23.19 9.87
N LEU A 711 -11.45 -24.09 10.06
CA LEU A 711 -10.56 -24.08 11.23
C LEU A 711 -9.78 -22.76 11.35
N ARG A 712 -9.28 -22.25 10.22
CA ARG A 712 -8.56 -20.96 10.17
C ARG A 712 -9.47 -19.79 10.51
N ILE A 713 -10.69 -19.75 9.97
CA ILE A 713 -11.69 -18.70 10.24
C ILE A 713 -12.06 -18.70 11.71
N VAL A 714 -12.30 -19.86 12.33
CA VAL A 714 -12.63 -19.97 13.76
C VAL A 714 -11.49 -19.40 14.61
N TRP A 715 -10.25 -19.76 14.29
CA TRP A 715 -9.09 -19.24 15.02
C TRP A 715 -8.89 -17.74 14.85
N ALA A 716 -8.97 -17.25 13.60
CA ALA A 716 -8.81 -15.83 13.29
C ALA A 716 -9.95 -15.00 13.89
N GLY A 717 -11.19 -15.49 13.83
CA GLY A 717 -12.35 -14.88 14.47
C GLY A 717 -12.19 -14.79 15.98
N ALA A 718 -11.71 -15.84 16.64
CA ALA A 718 -11.42 -15.82 18.07
C ALA A 718 -10.29 -14.85 18.43
N PHE A 719 -9.28 -14.71 17.56
CA PHE A 719 -8.22 -13.71 17.71
C PHE A 719 -8.77 -12.29 17.59
N ILE A 720 -9.57 -12.00 16.55
CA ILE A 720 -10.19 -10.70 16.31
C ILE A 720 -11.03 -10.26 17.52
N GLY A 721 -11.90 -11.15 18.02
CA GLY A 721 -12.75 -10.84 19.18
C GLY A 721 -11.94 -10.54 20.44
N ARG A 722 -10.87 -11.33 20.69
CA ARG A 722 -9.97 -11.09 21.82
C ARG A 722 -9.21 -9.77 21.67
N TRP A 723 -8.68 -9.48 20.49
CA TRP A 723 -7.88 -8.28 20.24
C TRP A 723 -8.70 -7.00 20.39
N PHE A 724 -9.93 -6.96 19.85
CA PHE A 724 -10.81 -5.80 20.07
C PHE A 724 -11.15 -5.64 21.56
N GLY A 725 -11.46 -6.76 22.26
CA GLY A 725 -11.75 -6.74 23.69
C GLY A 725 -10.60 -6.20 24.54
N GLU A 726 -9.36 -6.60 24.23
CA GLU A 726 -8.15 -6.08 24.88
C GLU A 726 -7.94 -4.57 24.63
N ASN A 727 -8.45 -4.04 23.52
CA ASN A 727 -8.38 -2.63 23.14
C ASN A 727 -9.63 -1.81 23.49
N GLY A 728 -10.53 -2.36 24.31
CA GLY A 728 -11.66 -1.64 24.88
C GLY A 728 -12.87 -1.46 23.94
N GLU A 729 -12.95 -2.26 22.87
CA GLU A 729 -14.10 -2.35 21.97
C GLU A 729 -14.59 -3.79 21.90
N GLN A 730 -15.89 -4.02 21.72
CA GLN A 730 -16.40 -5.38 21.45
C GLN A 730 -16.67 -5.55 19.97
N PHE A 731 -16.29 -6.71 19.43
CA PHE A 731 -16.58 -7.09 18.05
C PHE A 731 -17.93 -7.80 18.01
N ASP A 732 -18.92 -7.19 17.35
CA ASP A 732 -20.23 -7.79 17.14
C ASP A 732 -20.22 -8.59 15.83
N TYR A 733 -20.25 -9.92 15.96
CA TYR A 733 -20.26 -10.85 14.83
C TYR A 733 -21.62 -10.86 14.12
N LEU A 734 -22.72 -10.63 14.83
CA LEU A 734 -24.06 -10.67 14.23
C LEU A 734 -24.33 -9.42 13.39
N ALA A 735 -23.83 -8.27 13.85
CA ALA A 735 -23.90 -7.02 13.08
C ALA A 735 -23.10 -7.06 11.76
N ALA A 736 -22.14 -7.98 11.63
CA ALA A 736 -21.34 -8.16 10.42
C ALA A 736 -22.01 -9.09 9.39
N LEU A 737 -23.13 -9.75 9.73
CA LEU A 737 -23.82 -10.67 8.84
C LEU A 737 -24.94 -9.98 8.06
N PRO A 738 -25.24 -10.44 6.83
CA PRO A 738 -26.42 -10.00 6.08
C PRO A 738 -27.71 -10.09 6.89
N LYS A 739 -28.66 -9.19 6.61
CA LYS A 739 -29.96 -9.19 7.29
C LYS A 739 -30.70 -10.49 7.03
N GLY A 740 -31.46 -10.94 8.03
CA GLY A 740 -32.17 -12.24 7.99
C GLY A 740 -33.10 -12.40 6.79
N LEU A 741 -33.70 -11.33 6.28
CA LEU A 741 -34.54 -11.36 5.07
C LEU A 741 -33.73 -11.72 3.82
N SER A 742 -32.55 -11.11 3.64
CA SER A 742 -31.62 -11.42 2.55
C SER A 742 -31.19 -12.89 2.58
N VAL A 743 -30.90 -13.39 3.79
CA VAL A 743 -30.54 -14.82 4.00
C VAL A 743 -31.72 -15.73 3.68
N ALA A 744 -32.92 -15.41 4.16
CA ALA A 744 -34.11 -16.24 3.95
C ALA A 744 -34.46 -16.39 2.46
N VAL A 745 -34.41 -15.29 1.69
CA VAL A 745 -34.67 -15.32 0.25
C VAL A 745 -33.57 -16.07 -0.50
N ALA A 746 -32.31 -15.89 -0.12
CA ALA A 746 -31.20 -16.66 -0.68
C ALA A 746 -31.34 -18.17 -0.41
N MET A 747 -31.80 -18.57 0.78
CA MET A 747 -32.05 -19.98 1.11
C MET A 747 -33.26 -20.57 0.37
N ALA A 748 -34.25 -19.75 0.00
CA ALA A 748 -35.39 -20.18 -0.79
C ALA A 748 -35.09 -20.29 -2.30
N ALA A 749 -34.07 -19.57 -2.79
CA ALA A 749 -33.74 -19.52 -4.22
C ALA A 749 -33.37 -20.89 -4.84
N PRO A 750 -32.59 -21.78 -4.20
CA PRO A 750 -32.35 -23.14 -4.72
C PRO A 750 -33.64 -23.94 -4.90
N VAL A 751 -34.61 -23.78 -3.99
CA VAL A 751 -35.91 -24.47 -4.08
C VAL A 751 -36.71 -23.91 -5.26
N ALA A 752 -36.75 -22.59 -5.43
CA ALA A 752 -37.40 -21.95 -6.58
C ALA A 752 -36.75 -22.36 -7.92
N LEU A 753 -35.41 -22.48 -7.95
CA LEU A 753 -34.66 -22.97 -9.11
C LEU A 753 -34.97 -24.43 -9.43
N ARG A 754 -35.19 -25.28 -8.43
CA ARG A 754 -35.63 -26.67 -8.66
C ARG A 754 -37.08 -26.76 -9.12
N LEU A 755 -37.99 -26.01 -8.49
CA LEU A 755 -39.42 -26.04 -8.83
C LEU A 755 -39.73 -25.47 -10.22
N SER A 756 -38.89 -24.57 -10.73
CA SER A 756 -39.05 -23.98 -12.06
C SER A 756 -38.31 -24.75 -13.16
N GLU A 757 -37.65 -25.87 -12.84
CA GLU A 757 -36.93 -26.68 -13.81
C GLU A 757 -37.87 -27.18 -14.92
N GLY A 758 -37.43 -27.11 -16.18
CA GLY A 758 -38.23 -27.55 -17.33
C GLY A 758 -39.18 -26.50 -17.93
N VAL A 759 -39.50 -25.41 -17.23
CA VAL A 759 -40.47 -24.37 -17.69
C VAL A 759 -40.06 -23.72 -19.02
N LEU A 760 -38.77 -23.50 -19.24
CA LEU A 760 -38.22 -22.90 -20.47
C LEU A 760 -37.32 -23.85 -21.26
N SER A 761 -37.40 -25.16 -20.97
CA SER A 761 -36.58 -26.19 -21.62
C SER A 761 -36.73 -26.22 -23.14
N GLY A 762 -37.91 -25.83 -23.66
CA GLY A 762 -38.19 -25.72 -25.10
C GLY A 762 -37.32 -24.70 -25.85
N TYR A 763 -36.65 -23.78 -25.14
CA TYR A 763 -35.71 -22.81 -25.72
C TYR A 763 -34.23 -23.20 -25.50
N GLY A 764 -33.97 -24.43 -25.06
CA GLY A 764 -32.62 -24.94 -24.81
C GLY A 764 -31.84 -24.13 -23.77
N LEU A 765 -30.53 -23.99 -23.98
CA LEU A 765 -29.62 -23.29 -23.04
C LEU A 765 -30.03 -21.83 -22.78
N LEU A 766 -30.53 -21.13 -23.79
CA LEU A 766 -30.96 -19.73 -23.65
C LEU A 766 -32.18 -19.62 -22.71
N GLY A 767 -33.14 -20.53 -22.84
CA GLY A 767 -34.30 -20.60 -21.95
C GLY A 767 -33.92 -20.83 -20.49
N GLU A 768 -33.00 -21.75 -20.24
CA GLU A 768 -32.49 -22.04 -18.90
C GLU A 768 -31.71 -20.87 -18.29
N LEU A 769 -30.93 -20.14 -19.09
CA LEU A 769 -30.22 -18.93 -18.65
C LEU A 769 -31.19 -17.80 -18.30
N VAL A 770 -32.23 -17.57 -19.12
CA VAL A 770 -33.26 -16.54 -18.85
C VAL A 770 -34.02 -16.87 -17.57
N ARG A 771 -34.37 -18.15 -17.37
CA ARG A 771 -35.02 -18.63 -16.14
C ARG A 771 -34.19 -18.37 -14.89
N CYS A 772 -32.93 -18.82 -14.90
CA CYS A 772 -32.02 -18.61 -13.78
C CYS A 772 -31.77 -17.12 -13.54
N GLY A 773 -31.65 -16.34 -14.61
CA GLY A 773 -31.50 -14.88 -14.57
C GLY A 773 -32.69 -14.17 -13.94
N ALA A 774 -33.92 -14.60 -14.20
CA ALA A 774 -35.12 -14.03 -13.58
C ALA A 774 -35.12 -14.26 -12.06
N ILE A 775 -34.82 -15.48 -11.60
CA ILE A 775 -34.74 -15.80 -10.17
C ILE A 775 -33.58 -15.06 -9.50
N ALA A 776 -32.42 -15.00 -10.16
CA ALA A 776 -31.29 -14.20 -9.71
C ALA A 776 -31.65 -12.71 -9.58
N GLY A 777 -32.44 -12.17 -10.50
CA GLY A 777 -32.96 -10.80 -10.46
C GLY A 777 -33.85 -10.55 -9.24
N VAL A 778 -34.70 -11.51 -8.87
CA VAL A 778 -35.53 -11.43 -7.64
C VAL A 778 -34.65 -11.43 -6.38
N VAL A 779 -33.66 -12.33 -6.32
CA VAL A 779 -32.70 -12.36 -5.19
C VAL A 779 -31.93 -11.05 -5.10
N GLY A 780 -31.43 -10.54 -6.24
CA GLY A 780 -30.72 -9.26 -6.31
C GLY A 780 -31.59 -8.08 -5.87
N LEU A 781 -32.84 -8.01 -6.33
CA LEU A 781 -33.78 -6.98 -5.91
C LEU A 781 -34.08 -7.06 -4.42
N ASN A 782 -34.25 -8.27 -3.87
CA ASN A 782 -34.43 -8.45 -2.43
C ASN A 782 -33.22 -7.96 -1.63
N VAL A 783 -32.00 -8.24 -2.06
CA VAL A 783 -30.78 -7.73 -1.44
C VAL A 783 -30.75 -6.20 -1.51
N LEU A 784 -31.03 -5.60 -2.67
CA LEU A 784 -31.08 -4.15 -2.83
C LEU A 784 -32.10 -3.46 -1.89
N VAL A 785 -33.26 -4.10 -1.66
CA VAL A 785 -34.30 -3.57 -0.77
C VAL A 785 -33.97 -3.79 0.70
N SER A 786 -33.59 -5.01 1.07
CA SER A 786 -33.33 -5.38 2.47
C SER A 786 -32.10 -4.67 3.02
N GLU A 787 -31.03 -4.58 2.21
CA GLU A 787 -29.74 -3.98 2.55
C GLU A 787 -29.63 -2.52 2.12
N ARG A 788 -30.75 -1.85 1.79
CA ARG A 788 -30.75 -0.49 1.23
C ARG A 788 -29.90 0.49 2.04
N GLU A 789 -30.07 0.52 3.36
CA GLU A 789 -29.33 1.44 4.25
C GLU A 789 -27.82 1.21 4.17
N TYR A 790 -27.41 -0.05 4.28
CA TYR A 790 -26.01 -0.46 4.17
C TYR A 790 -25.41 -0.10 2.80
N LEU A 791 -26.12 -0.37 1.71
CA LEU A 791 -25.66 -0.07 0.36
C LEU A 791 -25.53 1.43 0.11
N ILE A 792 -26.45 2.22 0.66
CA ILE A 792 -26.39 3.69 0.62
C ILE A 792 -25.19 4.20 1.43
N GLU A 793 -24.90 3.62 2.59
CA GLU A 793 -23.74 3.96 3.39
C GLU A 793 -22.43 3.66 2.64
N CYS A 794 -22.31 2.48 2.03
CA CYS A 794 -21.19 2.14 1.14
C CYS A 794 -21.07 3.10 -0.03
N TYR A 795 -22.19 3.50 -0.63
CA TYR A 795 -22.20 4.47 -1.72
C TYR A 795 -21.67 5.84 -1.29
N TYR A 796 -22.08 6.33 -0.11
CA TYR A 796 -21.57 7.58 0.44
C TYR A 796 -20.11 7.50 0.89
N MET A 797 -19.63 6.33 1.34
CA MET A 797 -18.21 6.12 1.62
C MET A 797 -17.33 6.17 0.37
N LEU A 798 -17.87 5.79 -0.80
CA LEU A 798 -17.13 5.72 -2.07
C LEU A 798 -17.18 7.01 -2.88
N ARG A 799 -18.13 7.93 -2.62
CA ARG A 799 -18.31 9.16 -3.38
C ARG A 799 -17.78 10.37 -2.61
N PRO A 800 -16.91 11.22 -3.20
CA PRO A 800 -16.65 12.54 -2.65
C PRO A 800 -17.95 13.34 -2.64
N LYS A 801 -18.29 13.98 -1.51
CA LYS A 801 -19.50 14.81 -1.38
C LYS A 801 -19.51 15.84 -2.52
N THR A 802 -20.42 15.66 -3.47
CA THR A 802 -20.77 16.70 -4.44
C THR A 802 -21.80 17.59 -3.75
N GLU A 803 -21.59 18.90 -3.80
CA GLU A 803 -22.41 19.91 -3.15
C GLU A 803 -23.90 19.77 -3.50
N ALA A 804 -24.77 20.09 -2.54
CA ALA A 804 -26.20 20.21 -2.77
C ALA A 804 -26.46 21.42 -3.68
N PRO A 805 -27.39 21.35 -4.65
CA PRO A 805 -27.75 22.50 -5.46
C PRO A 805 -28.40 23.56 -4.56
N GLN A 806 -27.83 24.76 -4.50
CA GLN A 806 -28.48 25.92 -3.89
C GLN A 806 -29.83 26.13 -4.58
N GLU A 807 -30.92 26.07 -3.80
CA GLU A 807 -32.24 26.52 -4.21
C GLU A 807 -32.12 27.97 -4.72
N LYS A 808 -32.39 28.15 -6.03
CA LYS A 808 -32.71 29.46 -6.57
C LYS A 808 -33.98 29.95 -5.88
N LYS A 809 -33.83 30.81 -4.88
CA LYS A 809 -34.91 31.70 -4.47
C LYS A 809 -35.14 32.70 -5.59
N GLU A 810 -36.21 32.50 -6.35
CA GLU A 810 -36.78 33.52 -7.22
C GLU A 810 -37.45 34.62 -6.37
N LYS A 811 -37.08 35.86 -6.72
CA LYS A 811 -37.62 37.17 -6.37
C LYS A 811 -37.24 37.79 -5.02
#